data_AF-A0A6H1RAH0-F1
#
_entry.id   AF-A0A6H1RAH0-F1
#
_cell.length_a   1.000
_cell.length_b   1.000
_cell.length_c   1.000
_cell.angle_alpha   90.00
_cell.angle_beta   90.00
_cell.angle_gamma   90.00
#
_symmetry.space_group_name_H-M   'P 1'
#
loop_
_entity.id
_entity.type
_entity.pdbx_description
1 polymer ?
#
loop_
_entity_poly.entity_id
_entity_poly.type
_entity_poly.pdbx_seq_one_letter_code
_entity_poly.pdbx_strand_id
1 'polypeptide(L)'
;MAFNEIQSAAFIPDPGNGEFEVDLHTLAFPASWREPVLELFKHGKSEASQARIKEVPIRSLNALIRTVAPDLVTVDANASFDATQPWLYSRTDYPPRLLSRLVYAWLRSLQPSTEAFQRFRDTARTLDVDSLRWRPETVNLLEHEISPGGTCMPASRLYRLLPEILADRIAAQPPYEFCGEYVRFHRVAVDARAGGAELMSWPPLKHTTRVTGAEARKRYGTHRDWYYSAVIKVSLRTVPFSPLPRIHLSTRIRRWVSGPVSMSGTQRVSAYLLTREPFLTDSPQPGRFAVAQFAWNSHTRQIEWAQGGPEGMLARVSAIDELPAADVFAKEPDTWIPGRDGIQGAASHHTMMGWHGIGAGLMPAERRRLTEWAGAALAPELIPAPVLTRSTIKQKPTKVLTPKVPVPTKNGTDEEIDDALATNRLIDLDNAVLRREYTARALDGRDLTAVLLYQSGHMREQLITAAEASLGLADYREETGPEVWSWDTPDLRVRIHARELGALGAPLGNGEHAPRKGQEHFDAIGSRRSAVASRLGDLATELGEATIITFVELDGREKFTRRRSDPKFAIRLGCADTGMVSQFLTPGAPKDPEDDSEFRAAAAWADGLRQLGMRLVPEHTLGNDAIPEGLNQLAFWLVKRQAAGEMGRAQFTPVAILIRPGHKSILGRTPDTTGWIPYPQLLVALTGHVRPEDLATADQQTKAVAAFVQNTLYTLRGTPTLVVTHAQNTRTRWPWLTNNGLLPDRIQLGNGPAQRLRLFGQNLRIARIATNDRDETPQWWAPKTDPSGGKSGGISKGLWKPADHDESNRIFYSTSDKPGTHTLSVESTKLTHRITPKEKAEIRPDKNAWNPELLQFAMLGFPEATEAEQWAMFLHQQRFAEDYREALGLPLIQHLAELTDQYGLPHDDEPDDGPAGDTEPATGTA
;
A
#
# COMPACT_ATOMS: atom_id res chain seq x y z
N MET A 1 3.30 -26.07 7.01
CA MET A 1 2.26 -27.10 6.81
C MET A 1 1.44 -26.71 5.59
N ALA A 2 1.05 -27.67 4.75
CA ALA A 2 0.22 -27.40 3.56
C ALA A 2 -1.25 -27.69 3.89
N PHE A 3 -2.12 -26.68 3.76
CA PHE A 3 -3.57 -26.83 3.92
C PHE A 3 -4.22 -26.99 2.54
N ASN A 4 -5.28 -27.79 2.42
CA ASN A 4 -5.96 -27.99 1.13
C ASN A 4 -7.03 -26.94 0.84
N GLU A 5 -7.38 -26.13 1.83
CA GLU A 5 -8.39 -25.08 1.71
C GLU A 5 -7.97 -23.82 2.47
N ILE A 6 -8.51 -22.68 2.06
CA ILE A 6 -8.46 -21.42 2.80
C ILE A 6 -9.83 -20.75 2.81
N GLN A 7 -10.12 -20.01 3.89
CA GLN A 7 -11.33 -19.22 4.02
C GLN A 7 -10.99 -17.74 3.84
N SER A 8 -11.74 -17.06 2.99
CA SER A 8 -11.68 -15.60 2.88
C SER A 8 -12.59 -14.93 3.93
N ALA A 9 -12.17 -13.77 4.43
CA ALA A 9 -12.95 -12.84 5.25
C ALA A 9 -13.99 -12.08 4.40
N ALA A 10 -14.73 -12.81 3.56
CA ALA A 10 -15.71 -12.29 2.63
C ALA A 10 -17.05 -13.01 2.80
N PHE A 11 -18.14 -12.30 2.53
CA PHE A 11 -19.52 -12.78 2.61
C PHE A 11 -20.26 -12.45 1.32
N ILE A 12 -21.22 -13.28 0.95
CA ILE A 12 -22.10 -13.15 -0.22
C ILE A 12 -23.57 -13.11 0.21
N PRO A 13 -24.46 -12.52 -0.61
CA PRO A 13 -25.91 -12.71 -0.43
C PRO A 13 -26.27 -14.18 -0.32
N ASP A 14 -27.08 -14.52 0.67
CA ASP A 14 -27.66 -15.85 0.80
C ASP A 14 -28.75 -16.04 -0.28
N PRO A 15 -28.59 -16.97 -1.23
CA PRO A 15 -29.61 -17.21 -2.26
C PRO A 15 -30.93 -17.74 -1.67
N GLY A 16 -30.92 -18.26 -0.45
CA GLY A 16 -32.14 -18.68 0.27
C GLY A 16 -32.95 -17.52 0.85
N ASN A 17 -32.37 -16.31 0.91
CA ASN A 17 -33.04 -15.09 1.35
C ASN A 17 -33.42 -14.21 0.15
N GLY A 18 -34.53 -13.47 0.31
CA GLY A 18 -35.04 -12.55 -0.71
C GLY A 18 -34.28 -11.22 -0.75
N GLU A 19 -34.99 -10.16 -1.11
CA GLU A 19 -34.44 -8.80 -1.06
C GLU A 19 -34.05 -8.40 0.36
N PHE A 20 -32.98 -7.62 0.49
CA PHE A 20 -32.55 -7.07 1.78
C PHE A 20 -33.01 -5.63 1.88
N GLU A 21 -34.26 -5.43 2.28
CA GLU A 21 -34.87 -4.11 2.39
C GLU A 21 -34.74 -3.51 3.79
N VAL A 22 -34.50 -2.19 3.85
CA VAL A 22 -34.46 -1.43 5.11
C VAL A 22 -35.17 -0.10 4.92
N ASP A 23 -36.06 0.22 5.86
CA ASP A 23 -36.71 1.53 5.94
C ASP A 23 -35.76 2.58 6.49
N LEU A 24 -35.58 3.66 5.74
CA LEU A 24 -34.69 4.76 6.06
C LEU A 24 -35.38 6.10 5.81
N HIS A 25 -34.84 7.14 6.44
CA HIS A 25 -35.16 8.52 6.12
C HIS A 25 -34.07 9.04 5.21
N THR A 26 -34.46 9.56 4.04
CA THR A 26 -33.54 10.05 3.02
C THR A 26 -33.74 11.53 2.75
N LEU A 27 -32.66 12.21 2.36
CA LEU A 27 -32.69 13.62 2.01
C LEU A 27 -31.79 13.90 0.82
N ALA A 28 -32.40 14.48 -0.22
CA ALA A 28 -31.73 14.93 -1.43
C ALA A 28 -31.70 16.46 -1.47
N PHE A 29 -30.67 17.03 -2.11
CA PHE A 29 -30.70 18.44 -2.46
C PHE A 29 -31.54 18.66 -3.71
N PRO A 30 -32.41 19.69 -3.75
CA PRO A 30 -33.13 20.06 -4.96
C PRO A 30 -32.16 20.42 -6.10
N ALA A 31 -32.49 20.02 -7.33
CA ALA A 31 -31.69 20.34 -8.51
C ALA A 31 -31.49 21.85 -8.71
N SER A 32 -32.49 22.65 -8.35
CA SER A 32 -32.46 24.11 -8.39
C SER A 32 -31.39 24.74 -7.49
N TRP A 33 -30.85 24.01 -6.52
CA TRP A 33 -29.82 24.54 -5.60
C TRP A 33 -28.44 24.60 -6.22
N ARG A 34 -28.19 23.83 -7.28
CA ARG A 34 -26.83 23.65 -7.82
C ARG A 34 -26.19 24.96 -8.24
N GLU A 35 -26.85 25.70 -9.14
CA GLU A 35 -26.27 26.91 -9.73
C GLU A 35 -26.12 28.05 -8.71
N PRO A 36 -27.14 28.39 -7.89
CA PRO A 36 -27.00 29.47 -6.90
C PRO A 36 -25.85 29.22 -5.90
N VAL A 37 -25.64 27.97 -5.48
CA VAL A 37 -24.52 27.62 -4.58
C VAL A 37 -23.17 27.73 -5.29
N LEU A 38 -23.09 27.32 -6.56
CA LEU A 38 -21.88 27.49 -7.37
C LEU A 38 -21.55 28.96 -7.58
N GLU A 39 -22.54 29.79 -7.89
CA GLU A 39 -22.37 31.24 -8.04
C GLU A 39 -21.88 31.89 -6.75
N LEU A 40 -22.49 31.54 -5.60
CA LEU A 40 -22.03 31.99 -4.28
C LEU A 40 -20.56 31.59 -4.05
N PHE A 41 -20.19 30.35 -4.35
CA PHE A 41 -18.83 29.87 -4.17
C PHE A 41 -17.82 30.49 -5.15
N LYS A 42 -18.24 30.85 -6.37
CA LYS A 42 -17.41 31.51 -7.40
C LYS A 42 -17.23 33.00 -7.12
N HIS A 43 -18.14 33.61 -6.35
CA HIS A 43 -18.12 35.04 -6.07
C HIS A 43 -16.77 35.54 -5.52
N GLY A 44 -16.31 36.70 -6.00
CA GLY A 44 -15.04 37.31 -5.55
C GLY A 44 -13.76 36.58 -6.02
N LYS A 45 -13.87 35.46 -6.75
CA LYS A 45 -12.71 34.73 -7.29
C LYS A 45 -12.38 35.21 -8.69
N SER A 46 -11.09 35.16 -9.06
CA SER A 46 -10.63 35.46 -10.42
C SER A 46 -11.24 34.50 -11.45
N GLU A 47 -11.36 34.93 -12.71
CA GLU A 47 -11.91 34.12 -13.80
C GLU A 47 -11.22 32.75 -13.94
N ALA A 48 -9.88 32.73 -13.83
CA ALA A 48 -9.10 31.50 -13.86
C ALA A 48 -9.45 30.55 -12.70
N SER A 49 -9.77 31.08 -11.51
CA SER A 49 -10.21 30.28 -10.37
C SER A 49 -11.64 29.78 -10.55
N GLN A 50 -12.53 30.61 -11.10
CA GLN A 50 -13.92 30.24 -11.40
C GLN A 50 -13.98 29.09 -12.43
N ALA A 51 -13.16 29.14 -13.49
CA ALA A 51 -13.11 28.09 -14.51
C ALA A 51 -12.70 26.71 -13.97
N ARG A 52 -11.97 26.67 -12.85
CA ARG A 52 -11.56 25.41 -12.17
C ARG A 52 -12.64 24.83 -11.26
N ILE A 53 -13.65 25.61 -10.90
CA ILE A 53 -14.75 25.21 -10.00
C ILE A 53 -15.89 24.64 -10.84
N LYS A 54 -15.96 23.31 -10.90
CA LYS A 54 -16.99 22.58 -11.68
C LYS A 54 -18.10 21.96 -10.81
N GLU A 55 -17.85 21.82 -9.52
CA GLU A 55 -18.71 21.09 -8.58
C GLU A 55 -18.91 21.89 -7.29
N VAL A 56 -20.04 21.65 -6.64
CA VAL A 56 -20.39 22.28 -5.36
C VAL A 56 -19.48 21.72 -4.26
N PRO A 57 -18.83 22.59 -3.44
CA PRO A 57 -17.85 22.16 -2.44
C PRO A 57 -18.53 21.63 -1.15
N ILE A 58 -19.10 20.42 -1.21
CA ILE A 58 -19.80 19.80 -0.07
C ILE A 58 -18.86 19.22 1.00
N ARG A 59 -17.56 19.07 0.70
CA ARG A 59 -16.59 18.40 1.58
C ARG A 59 -16.56 18.99 3.00
N SER A 60 -16.64 20.31 3.11
CA SER A 60 -16.64 20.99 4.42
C SER A 60 -17.91 20.67 5.20
N LEU A 61 -19.08 20.61 4.55
CA LEU A 61 -20.34 20.20 5.17
C LEU A 61 -20.31 18.73 5.62
N ASN A 62 -19.83 17.81 4.78
CA ASN A 62 -19.66 16.40 5.17
C ASN A 62 -18.76 16.27 6.42
N ALA A 63 -17.66 17.02 6.48
CA ALA A 63 -16.75 17.01 7.63
C ALA A 63 -17.39 17.61 8.89
N LEU A 64 -18.22 18.65 8.74
CA LEU A 64 -19.02 19.20 9.85
C LEU A 64 -20.00 18.16 10.37
N ILE A 65 -20.80 17.54 9.50
CA ILE A 65 -21.79 16.50 9.87
C ILE A 65 -21.11 15.35 10.62
N ARG A 66 -19.98 14.85 10.12
CA ARG A 66 -19.20 13.78 10.77
C ARG A 66 -18.74 14.14 12.19
N THR A 67 -18.59 15.43 12.47
CA THR A 67 -18.14 15.94 13.78
C THR A 67 -19.31 16.15 14.72
N VAL A 68 -20.40 16.77 14.27
CA VAL A 68 -21.48 17.24 15.16
C VAL A 68 -22.78 16.43 15.08
N ALA A 69 -22.95 15.64 14.03
CA ALA A 69 -24.13 14.81 13.76
C ALA A 69 -23.70 13.43 13.22
N PRO A 70 -22.90 12.66 13.97
CA PRO A 70 -22.20 11.48 13.46
C PRO A 70 -23.12 10.35 13.00
N ASP A 71 -24.40 10.34 13.40
CA ASP A 71 -25.37 9.34 12.97
C ASP A 71 -26.00 9.59 11.59
N LEU A 72 -25.79 10.77 11.01
CA LEU A 72 -26.15 11.05 9.63
C LEU A 72 -25.13 10.42 8.68
N VAL A 73 -25.61 9.54 7.79
CA VAL A 73 -24.75 8.87 6.80
C VAL A 73 -24.72 9.69 5.52
N THR A 74 -23.55 10.25 5.21
CA THR A 74 -23.24 10.83 3.89
C THR A 74 -22.77 9.73 2.95
N VAL A 75 -23.48 9.49 1.85
CA VAL A 75 -23.17 8.37 0.92
C VAL A 75 -22.17 8.73 -0.16
N ASP A 76 -21.94 10.02 -0.40
CA ASP A 76 -21.01 10.49 -1.41
C ASP A 76 -20.16 11.67 -0.90
N ALA A 77 -18.93 11.74 -1.40
CA ALA A 77 -18.00 12.82 -1.16
C ALA A 77 -18.31 14.08 -1.96
N ASN A 78 -19.13 13.94 -3.00
CA ASN A 78 -19.70 15.01 -3.81
C ASN A 78 -21.22 14.99 -3.66
N ALA A 79 -21.87 16.15 -3.64
CA ALA A 79 -23.33 16.20 -3.54
C ALA A 79 -23.96 15.94 -4.92
N SER A 80 -24.87 14.97 -4.99
CA SER A 80 -25.82 14.89 -6.09
C SER A 80 -26.87 15.99 -5.92
N PHE A 81 -27.14 16.73 -7.00
CA PHE A 81 -28.24 17.70 -7.08
C PHE A 81 -29.37 17.09 -7.92
N ASP A 82 -29.62 15.81 -7.67
CA ASP A 82 -30.69 15.03 -8.27
C ASP A 82 -31.60 14.56 -7.14
N ALA A 83 -32.88 14.91 -7.22
CA ALA A 83 -33.87 14.55 -6.21
C ALA A 83 -34.06 13.02 -6.08
N THR A 84 -33.63 12.24 -7.08
CA THR A 84 -33.68 10.76 -7.08
C THR A 84 -32.43 10.12 -6.47
N GLN A 85 -31.42 10.91 -6.10
CA GLN A 85 -30.17 10.45 -5.51
C GLN A 85 -29.94 11.13 -4.17
N PRO A 86 -30.55 10.61 -3.07
CA PRO A 86 -30.39 11.20 -1.76
C PRO A 86 -28.92 11.25 -1.32
N TRP A 87 -28.56 12.35 -0.66
CA TRP A 87 -27.21 12.61 -0.16
C TRP A 87 -27.04 12.16 1.29
N LEU A 88 -28.09 12.30 2.11
CA LEU A 88 -28.11 11.87 3.51
C LEU A 88 -29.11 10.75 3.74
N TYR A 89 -28.71 9.82 4.61
CA TYR A 89 -29.52 8.73 5.10
C TYR A 89 -29.47 8.72 6.62
N SER A 90 -30.60 8.40 7.24
CA SER A 90 -30.73 8.22 8.69
C SER A 90 -31.69 7.09 9.00
N ARG A 91 -31.45 6.38 10.11
CA ARG A 91 -32.41 5.38 10.63
C ARG A 91 -33.52 6.01 11.46
N THR A 92 -33.27 7.19 12.01
CA THR A 92 -34.20 7.93 12.87
C THR A 92 -34.51 9.30 12.27
N ASP A 93 -35.64 9.87 12.65
CA ASP A 93 -35.98 11.24 12.30
C ASP A 93 -34.92 12.22 12.84
N TYR A 94 -34.26 12.92 11.92
CA TYR A 94 -33.31 13.97 12.29
C TYR A 94 -33.98 15.35 12.18
N PRO A 95 -33.94 16.19 13.23
CA PRO A 95 -34.70 17.45 13.23
C PRO A 95 -34.36 18.38 12.04
N PRO A 96 -35.34 18.78 11.21
CA PRO A 96 -35.09 19.64 10.04
C PRO A 96 -34.42 20.97 10.38
N ARG A 97 -34.74 21.56 11.53
CA ARG A 97 -34.14 22.84 11.99
C ARG A 97 -32.62 22.73 12.18
N LEU A 98 -32.13 21.60 12.70
CA LEU A 98 -30.71 21.36 12.87
C LEU A 98 -30.01 21.21 11.52
N LEU A 99 -30.66 20.55 10.57
CA LEU A 99 -30.15 20.45 9.21
C LEU A 99 -30.05 21.82 8.54
N SER A 100 -31.11 22.65 8.62
CA SER A 100 -31.08 24.03 8.13
C SER A 100 -29.90 24.79 8.72
N ARG A 101 -29.66 24.65 10.03
CA ARG A 101 -28.53 25.29 10.72
C ARG A 101 -27.17 24.85 10.16
N LEU A 102 -26.98 23.56 9.91
CA LEU A 102 -25.76 23.01 9.31
C LEU A 102 -25.55 23.56 7.89
N VAL A 103 -26.61 23.59 7.08
CA VAL A 103 -26.57 24.10 5.70
C VAL A 103 -26.28 25.61 5.70
N TYR A 104 -26.93 26.40 6.54
CA TYR A 104 -26.65 27.84 6.66
C TYR A 104 -25.20 28.12 7.09
N ALA A 105 -24.67 27.36 8.05
CA ALA A 105 -23.28 27.48 8.47
C ALA A 105 -22.31 27.17 7.31
N TRP A 106 -22.62 26.14 6.52
CA TRP A 106 -21.85 25.79 5.34
C TRP A 106 -21.92 26.87 4.25
N LEU A 107 -23.11 27.33 3.86
CA LEU A 107 -23.28 28.39 2.86
C LEU A 107 -22.52 29.67 3.26
N ARG A 108 -22.59 30.05 4.54
CA ARG A 108 -21.82 31.18 5.08
C ARG A 108 -20.32 30.94 5.03
N SER A 109 -19.85 29.72 5.20
CA SER A 109 -18.42 29.36 5.10
C SER A 109 -17.85 29.46 3.68
N LEU A 110 -18.71 29.38 2.64
CA LEU A 110 -18.28 29.52 1.25
C LEU A 110 -17.80 30.94 0.93
N GLN A 111 -18.34 31.94 1.62
CA GLN A 111 -17.97 33.34 1.51
C GLN A 111 -17.97 34.00 2.90
N PRO A 112 -16.87 33.91 3.67
CA PRO A 112 -16.82 34.36 5.06
C PRO A 112 -16.74 35.90 5.22
N SER A 113 -16.47 36.67 4.16
CA SER A 113 -16.37 38.13 4.26
C SER A 113 -17.71 38.81 4.59
N THR A 114 -17.64 39.95 5.29
CA THR A 114 -18.81 40.79 5.59
C THR A 114 -19.42 41.39 4.32
N GLU A 115 -18.59 41.73 3.33
CA GLU A 115 -19.03 42.27 2.03
C GLU A 115 -19.88 41.28 1.24
N ALA A 116 -19.63 39.98 1.37
CA ALA A 116 -20.40 38.93 0.70
C ALA A 116 -21.68 38.52 1.47
N PHE A 117 -21.95 39.12 2.64
CA PHE A 117 -23.07 38.72 3.50
C PHE A 117 -24.43 38.89 2.82
N GLN A 118 -24.62 39.98 2.07
CA GLN A 118 -25.88 40.22 1.35
C GLN A 118 -26.13 39.12 0.29
N ARG A 119 -25.09 38.74 -0.47
CA ARG A 119 -25.18 37.65 -1.45
C ARG A 119 -25.48 36.30 -0.80
N PHE A 120 -24.89 36.02 0.37
CA PHE A 120 -25.25 34.85 1.16
C PHE A 120 -26.74 34.87 1.52
N ARG A 121 -27.28 35.99 2.02
CA ARG A 121 -28.70 36.11 2.38
C ARG A 121 -29.62 35.91 1.18
N ASP A 122 -29.28 36.49 0.04
CA ASP A 122 -30.07 36.37 -1.19
C ASP A 122 -30.04 34.93 -1.73
N THR A 123 -28.87 34.28 -1.67
CA THR A 123 -28.73 32.85 -2.01
C THR A 123 -29.58 32.00 -1.06
N ALA A 124 -29.43 32.17 0.26
CA ALA A 124 -30.17 31.44 1.28
C ALA A 124 -31.70 31.54 1.10
N ARG A 125 -32.22 32.73 0.77
CA ARG A 125 -33.63 32.95 0.45
C ARG A 125 -34.05 32.24 -0.83
N THR A 126 -33.22 32.29 -1.87
CA THR A 126 -33.47 31.63 -3.16
C THR A 126 -33.53 30.11 -3.02
N LEU A 127 -32.67 29.54 -2.16
CA LEU A 127 -32.65 28.11 -1.90
C LEU A 127 -33.85 27.63 -1.09
N ASP A 128 -34.48 28.50 -0.28
CA ASP A 128 -35.51 28.13 0.68
C ASP A 128 -35.05 26.92 1.53
N VAL A 129 -33.94 27.07 2.25
CA VAL A 129 -33.29 25.96 2.99
C VAL A 129 -34.26 25.28 3.97
N ASP A 130 -35.18 26.05 4.54
CA ASP A 130 -36.18 25.56 5.48
C ASP A 130 -37.30 24.74 4.81
N SER A 131 -37.28 24.58 3.48
CA SER A 131 -38.11 23.63 2.73
C SER A 131 -37.55 22.21 2.67
N LEU A 132 -36.30 21.97 3.10
CA LEU A 132 -35.72 20.62 3.12
C LEU A 132 -36.56 19.69 4.01
N ARG A 133 -36.99 18.54 3.45
CA ARG A 133 -37.77 17.52 4.16
C ARG A 133 -37.12 16.16 3.99
N TRP A 134 -37.06 15.42 5.09
CA TRP A 134 -36.80 13.98 5.05
C TRP A 134 -37.97 13.27 4.39
N ARG A 135 -37.67 12.21 3.64
CA ARG A 135 -38.66 11.32 3.04
C ARG A 135 -38.43 9.91 3.57
N PRO A 136 -39.47 9.21 4.04
CA PRO A 136 -39.35 7.78 4.30
C PRO A 136 -39.17 7.05 2.97
N GLU A 137 -38.21 6.13 2.93
CA GLU A 137 -37.86 5.35 1.74
C GLU A 137 -37.41 3.96 2.17
N THR A 138 -37.99 2.93 1.57
CA THR A 138 -37.54 1.56 1.69
C THR A 138 -36.43 1.32 0.67
N VAL A 139 -35.24 0.97 1.14
CA VAL A 139 -34.06 0.80 0.29
C VAL A 139 -33.68 -0.68 0.23
N ASN A 140 -33.67 -1.26 -0.97
CA ASN A 140 -33.09 -2.58 -1.20
C ASN A 140 -31.55 -2.46 -1.18
N LEU A 141 -30.92 -2.99 -0.14
CA LEU A 141 -29.47 -2.93 0.07
C LEU A 141 -28.66 -3.88 -0.83
N LEU A 142 -29.33 -4.72 -1.62
CA LEU A 142 -28.70 -5.62 -2.60
C LEU A 142 -29.03 -5.25 -4.05
N GLU A 143 -29.62 -4.07 -4.30
CA GLU A 143 -29.88 -3.62 -5.68
C GLU A 143 -28.56 -3.53 -6.49
N HIS A 144 -28.61 -4.02 -7.72
CA HIS A 144 -27.46 -3.98 -8.61
C HIS A 144 -27.90 -4.17 -10.06
N GLU A 145 -27.05 -3.70 -10.97
CA GLU A 145 -27.07 -4.10 -12.38
C GLU A 145 -26.00 -5.15 -12.64
N ILE A 146 -26.03 -5.78 -13.82
CA ILE A 146 -24.97 -6.69 -14.28
C ILE A 146 -24.25 -6.05 -15.46
N SER A 147 -22.93 -5.95 -15.37
CA SER A 147 -22.12 -5.45 -16.48
C SER A 147 -22.21 -6.40 -17.69
N PRO A 148 -21.88 -5.94 -18.91
CA PRO A 148 -21.82 -6.83 -20.08
C PRO A 148 -20.82 -7.99 -19.92
N GLY A 149 -19.89 -7.91 -18.97
CA GLY A 149 -18.95 -8.99 -18.62
C GLY A 149 -19.46 -9.94 -17.55
N GLY A 150 -20.68 -9.78 -17.03
CA GLY A 150 -21.25 -10.61 -15.97
C GLY A 150 -20.87 -10.17 -14.56
N THR A 151 -20.23 -9.01 -14.39
CA THR A 151 -19.84 -8.50 -13.06
C THR A 151 -20.99 -7.73 -12.42
N CYS A 152 -21.27 -7.98 -11.14
CA CYS A 152 -22.17 -7.19 -10.31
C CYS A 152 -21.79 -5.70 -10.31
N MET A 153 -22.77 -4.82 -10.49
CA MET A 153 -22.65 -3.37 -10.40
C MET A 153 -23.64 -2.85 -9.35
N PRO A 154 -23.30 -2.91 -8.05
CA PRO A 154 -24.13 -2.33 -7.01
C PRO A 154 -24.33 -0.83 -7.24
N ALA A 155 -25.50 -0.31 -6.88
CA ALA A 155 -25.75 1.12 -6.93
C ALA A 155 -24.72 1.90 -6.09
N SER A 156 -24.26 3.06 -6.58
CA SER A 156 -23.17 3.83 -5.97
C SER A 156 -23.35 4.10 -4.48
N ARG A 157 -24.60 4.37 -4.03
CA ARG A 157 -24.95 4.62 -2.63
C ARG A 157 -24.66 3.44 -1.70
N LEU A 158 -24.77 2.21 -2.21
CA LEU A 158 -24.59 0.99 -1.41
C LEU A 158 -23.15 0.77 -0.96
N TYR A 159 -22.15 1.34 -1.63
CA TYR A 159 -20.75 1.26 -1.20
C TYR A 159 -20.51 1.93 0.17
N ARG A 160 -21.42 2.81 0.60
CA ARG A 160 -21.45 3.37 1.95
C ARG A 160 -22.56 2.78 2.79
N LEU A 161 -23.78 2.72 2.25
CA LEU A 161 -24.99 2.46 3.03
C LEU A 161 -25.06 1.02 3.56
N LEU A 162 -24.86 0.02 2.70
CA LEU A 162 -24.90 -1.39 3.12
C LEU A 162 -23.83 -1.67 4.21
N PRO A 163 -22.55 -1.31 4.04
CA PRO A 163 -21.56 -1.45 5.11
C PRO A 163 -21.92 -0.75 6.41
N GLU A 164 -22.59 0.40 6.37
CA GLU A 164 -23.04 1.13 7.57
C GLU A 164 -24.14 0.38 8.34
N ILE A 165 -25.10 -0.20 7.63
CA ILE A 165 -26.15 -1.03 8.23
C ILE A 165 -25.55 -2.30 8.84
N LEU A 166 -24.61 -2.94 8.14
CA LEU A 166 -23.93 -4.13 8.67
C LEU A 166 -23.05 -3.80 9.88
N ALA A 167 -22.36 -2.66 9.88
CA ALA A 167 -21.57 -2.22 11.02
C ALA A 167 -22.44 -1.95 12.26
N ASP A 168 -23.68 -1.48 12.08
CA ASP A 168 -24.65 -1.33 13.17
C ASP A 168 -25.01 -2.67 13.80
N ARG A 169 -25.29 -3.68 12.96
CA ARG A 169 -25.56 -5.05 13.43
C ARG A 169 -24.38 -5.66 14.18
N ILE A 170 -23.15 -5.46 13.68
CA ILE A 170 -21.93 -5.93 14.37
C ILE A 170 -21.76 -5.23 15.72
N ALA A 171 -21.97 -3.91 15.80
CA ALA A 171 -21.83 -3.15 17.04
C ALA A 171 -22.87 -3.54 18.10
N ALA A 172 -24.04 -4.03 17.67
CA ALA A 172 -25.11 -4.49 18.55
C ALA A 172 -24.86 -5.88 19.16
N GLN A 173 -23.85 -6.62 18.69
CA GLN A 173 -23.52 -7.92 19.27
C GLN A 173 -22.98 -7.82 20.70
N PRO A 174 -23.07 -8.91 21.49
CA PRO A 174 -22.29 -9.04 22.71
C PRO A 174 -20.80 -8.76 22.46
N PRO A 175 -20.07 -8.19 23.44
CA PRO A 175 -18.64 -7.94 23.31
C PRO A 175 -17.89 -9.20 22.82
N TYR A 176 -16.89 -9.00 21.97
CA TYR A 176 -16.00 -10.08 21.56
C TYR A 176 -15.32 -10.65 22.81
N GLU A 177 -15.50 -11.94 23.07
CA GLU A 177 -14.93 -12.63 24.22
C GLU A 177 -13.89 -13.66 23.77
N PHE A 178 -12.72 -13.65 24.39
CA PHE A 178 -11.76 -14.74 24.28
C PHE A 178 -10.94 -14.89 25.56
N CYS A 179 -10.83 -16.13 26.06
CA CYS A 179 -10.14 -16.45 27.31
C CYS A 179 -10.61 -15.60 28.51
N GLY A 180 -11.91 -15.29 28.60
CA GLY A 180 -12.51 -14.52 29.68
C GLY A 180 -12.28 -13.00 29.62
N GLU A 181 -11.60 -12.50 28.58
CA GLU A 181 -11.45 -11.07 28.31
C GLU A 181 -12.43 -10.59 27.25
N TYR A 182 -12.90 -9.35 27.40
CA TYR A 182 -13.94 -8.77 26.57
C TYR A 182 -13.47 -7.52 25.85
N VAL A 183 -13.80 -7.42 24.56
CA VAL A 183 -13.53 -6.26 23.72
C VAL A 183 -14.84 -5.80 23.09
N ARG A 184 -15.27 -4.57 23.40
CA ARG A 184 -16.48 -3.97 22.82
C ARG A 184 -16.11 -3.11 21.62
N PHE A 185 -16.92 -3.17 20.57
CA PHE A 185 -16.76 -2.39 19.35
C PHE A 185 -17.84 -1.31 19.23
N HIS A 186 -17.42 -0.12 18.82
CA HIS A 186 -18.30 1.01 18.54
C HIS A 186 -18.11 1.45 17.09
N ARG A 187 -19.18 1.88 16.45
CA ARG A 187 -19.09 2.48 15.12
C ARG A 187 -18.31 3.80 15.15
N VAL A 188 -17.76 4.16 14.01
CA VAL A 188 -17.04 5.42 13.78
C VAL A 188 -17.67 6.14 12.59
N ALA A 189 -17.94 7.44 12.74
CA ALA A 189 -18.33 8.29 11.61
C ALA A 189 -17.12 8.51 10.69
N VAL A 190 -17.02 7.74 9.60
CA VAL A 190 -15.92 7.85 8.63
C VAL A 190 -16.24 8.81 7.48
N ASP A 191 -15.21 9.25 6.77
CA ASP A 191 -15.37 10.03 5.54
C ASP A 191 -16.04 9.20 4.44
N ALA A 192 -16.96 9.77 3.67
CA ALA A 192 -17.60 9.11 2.54
C ALA A 192 -16.57 8.58 1.51
N ARG A 193 -15.40 9.23 1.38
CA ARG A 193 -14.30 8.78 0.51
C ARG A 193 -13.57 7.54 1.00
N ALA A 194 -13.67 7.22 2.29
CA ALA A 194 -12.97 6.07 2.86
C ALA A 194 -13.47 4.73 2.28
N GLY A 195 -14.73 4.72 1.79
CA GLY A 195 -15.41 3.56 1.25
C GLY A 195 -15.72 2.52 2.33
N GLY A 196 -16.99 2.11 2.44
CA GLY A 196 -17.43 1.21 3.51
C GLY A 196 -17.60 1.89 4.86
N ALA A 197 -17.66 1.11 5.94
CA ALA A 197 -17.87 1.54 7.34
C ALA A 197 -16.76 1.04 8.27
N GLU A 198 -16.64 1.63 9.45
CA GLU A 198 -15.62 1.29 10.44
C GLU A 198 -16.22 1.08 11.84
N LEU A 199 -15.80 0.01 12.50
CA LEU A 199 -15.93 -0.19 13.94
C LEU A 199 -14.56 -0.18 14.60
N MET A 200 -14.52 0.27 15.85
CA MET A 200 -13.31 0.42 16.64
C MET A 200 -13.54 -0.07 18.06
N SER A 201 -12.58 -0.80 18.61
CA SER A 201 -12.67 -1.27 19.99
C SER A 201 -12.52 -0.12 20.99
N TRP A 202 -13.38 -0.07 22.00
CA TRP A 202 -13.34 0.94 23.05
C TRP A 202 -13.79 0.39 24.42
N PRO A 203 -13.16 0.77 25.55
CA PRO A 203 -11.96 1.62 25.67
C PRO A 203 -10.74 1.04 24.94
N PRO A 204 -9.72 1.86 24.60
CA PRO A 204 -8.52 1.37 23.95
C PRO A 204 -7.75 0.44 24.89
N LEU A 205 -7.09 -0.56 24.32
CA LEU A 205 -6.19 -1.45 25.03
C LEU A 205 -4.91 -0.70 25.40
N LYS A 206 -4.27 -1.13 26.49
CA LYS A 206 -3.07 -0.53 27.06
C LYS A 206 -1.91 -1.53 27.02
N HIS A 207 -0.74 -1.08 26.59
CA HIS A 207 0.52 -1.82 26.70
C HIS A 207 1.59 -0.94 27.34
N THR A 208 2.27 -1.45 28.35
CA THR A 208 3.29 -0.70 29.09
C THR A 208 4.68 -1.27 28.78
N THR A 209 5.59 -0.42 28.28
CA THR A 209 6.99 -0.79 28.00
C THR A 209 7.93 -0.12 28.98
N ARG A 210 9.08 -0.74 29.27
CA ARG A 210 10.15 -0.10 30.06
C ARG A 210 10.90 0.91 29.19
N VAL A 211 11.30 2.03 29.77
CA VAL A 211 12.12 3.04 29.07
C VAL A 211 13.59 2.82 29.44
N THR A 212 14.45 2.65 28.44
CA THR A 212 15.88 2.36 28.63
C THR A 212 16.75 3.60 28.49
N GLY A 213 16.47 4.48 27.52
CA GLY A 213 17.25 5.70 27.27
C GLY A 213 17.16 6.76 28.39
N ALA A 214 18.30 7.34 28.78
CA ALA A 214 18.39 8.31 29.89
C ALA A 214 17.56 9.58 29.65
N GLU A 215 17.56 10.12 28.42
CA GLU A 215 16.74 11.29 28.05
C GLU A 215 15.25 10.94 28.00
N ALA A 216 14.90 9.79 27.43
CA ALA A 216 13.52 9.30 27.39
C ALA A 216 12.97 9.05 28.80
N ARG A 217 13.80 8.56 29.73
CA ARG A 217 13.42 8.38 31.15
C ARG A 217 13.09 9.70 31.84
N LYS A 218 13.83 10.77 31.55
CA LYS A 218 13.50 12.11 32.08
C LYS A 218 12.14 12.60 31.59
N ARG A 219 11.74 12.21 30.38
CA ARG A 219 10.48 12.65 29.74
C ARG A 219 9.27 11.79 30.09
N TYR A 220 9.43 10.47 30.14
CA TYR A 220 8.33 9.51 30.27
C TYR A 220 8.36 8.72 31.58
N GLY A 221 9.40 8.87 32.40
CA GLY A 221 9.62 8.03 33.58
C GLY A 221 10.23 6.67 33.23
N THR A 222 10.08 5.70 34.15
CA THR A 222 10.65 4.34 34.00
C THR A 222 9.84 3.47 33.05
N HIS A 223 8.56 3.80 32.84
CA HIS A 223 7.61 3.07 32.01
C HIS A 223 6.87 4.02 31.09
N ARG A 224 6.51 3.55 29.90
CA ARG A 224 5.69 4.29 28.95
C ARG A 224 4.48 3.46 28.57
N ASP A 225 3.31 4.09 28.61
CA ASP A 225 2.05 3.49 28.21
C ASP A 225 1.77 3.77 26.74
N TRP A 226 1.23 2.76 26.07
CA TRP A 226 0.84 2.78 24.67
C TRP A 226 -0.61 2.35 24.55
N TYR A 227 -1.43 3.19 23.93
CA TYR A 227 -2.84 2.91 23.72
C TYR A 227 -3.11 2.51 22.27
N TYR A 228 -3.96 1.50 22.07
CA TYR A 228 -4.34 1.03 20.75
C TYR A 228 -5.74 0.41 20.74
N SER A 229 -6.38 0.38 19.57
CA SER A 229 -7.69 -0.25 19.36
C SER A 229 -7.63 -1.22 18.18
N ALA A 230 -8.38 -2.31 18.26
CA ALA A 230 -8.76 -3.08 17.08
C ALA A 230 -9.74 -2.28 16.24
N VAL A 231 -9.64 -2.42 14.93
CA VAL A 231 -10.55 -1.82 13.96
C VAL A 231 -11.05 -2.90 13.02
N ILE A 232 -12.36 -2.94 12.83
CA ILE A 232 -13.04 -3.77 11.83
C ILE A 232 -13.59 -2.83 10.77
N LYS A 233 -13.10 -2.98 9.53
CA LYS A 233 -13.64 -2.28 8.38
C LYS A 233 -14.57 -3.21 7.62
N VAL A 234 -15.77 -2.73 7.32
CA VAL A 234 -16.76 -3.40 6.49
C VAL A 234 -16.75 -2.72 5.13
N SER A 235 -16.58 -3.46 4.04
CA SER A 235 -16.60 -2.86 2.69
C SER A 235 -17.33 -3.71 1.67
N LEU A 236 -18.07 -3.03 0.78
CA LEU A 236 -18.72 -3.63 -0.38
C LEU A 236 -17.74 -3.68 -1.56
N ARG A 237 -17.60 -4.85 -2.17
CA ARG A 237 -16.69 -5.15 -3.28
C ARG A 237 -17.41 -5.96 -4.35
N THR A 238 -16.77 -5.99 -5.51
CA THR A 238 -17.18 -6.82 -6.66
C THR A 238 -16.00 -7.68 -7.07
N VAL A 239 -16.28 -8.78 -7.74
CA VAL A 239 -15.27 -9.68 -8.32
C VAL A 239 -15.54 -9.76 -9.82
N PRO A 240 -14.53 -9.64 -10.70
CA PRO A 240 -14.77 -9.76 -12.13
C PRO A 240 -15.52 -11.06 -12.49
N PHE A 241 -16.48 -10.96 -13.39
CA PHE A 241 -17.31 -12.08 -13.87
C PHE A 241 -18.25 -12.70 -12.82
N SER A 242 -18.29 -12.16 -11.59
CA SER A 242 -19.24 -12.61 -10.55
C SER A 242 -20.49 -11.75 -10.57
N PRO A 243 -21.70 -12.32 -10.69
CA PRO A 243 -22.95 -11.57 -10.62
C PRO A 243 -23.32 -11.17 -9.19
N LEU A 244 -22.62 -11.72 -8.18
CA LEU A 244 -22.86 -11.42 -6.77
C LEU A 244 -21.83 -10.40 -6.23
N PRO A 245 -22.26 -9.47 -5.36
CA PRO A 245 -21.35 -8.61 -4.61
C PRO A 245 -20.59 -9.41 -3.54
N ARG A 246 -19.63 -8.76 -2.88
CA ARG A 246 -18.87 -9.29 -1.74
C ARG A 246 -18.83 -8.28 -0.61
N ILE A 247 -19.09 -8.70 0.62
CA ILE A 247 -18.80 -7.92 1.82
C ILE A 247 -17.49 -8.41 2.42
N HIS A 248 -16.47 -7.55 2.46
CA HIS A 248 -15.20 -7.86 3.10
C HIS A 248 -15.19 -7.32 4.54
N LEU A 249 -14.75 -8.16 5.47
CA LEU A 249 -14.39 -7.77 6.84
C LEU A 249 -12.87 -7.73 6.97
N SER A 250 -12.31 -6.52 7.07
CA SER A 250 -10.87 -6.31 7.24
C SER A 250 -10.55 -5.88 8.67
N THR A 251 -9.58 -6.54 9.30
CA THR A 251 -9.13 -6.25 10.66
C THR A 251 -7.78 -5.54 10.67
N ARG A 252 -7.62 -4.52 11.53
CA ARG A 252 -6.37 -3.74 11.67
C ARG A 252 -6.20 -3.16 13.08
N ILE A 253 -5.05 -2.56 13.35
CA ILE A 253 -4.73 -1.86 14.60
C ILE A 253 -4.71 -0.35 14.35
N ARG A 254 -5.38 0.40 15.23
CA ARG A 254 -5.27 1.87 15.33
C ARG A 254 -4.47 2.21 16.58
N ARG A 255 -3.47 3.06 16.42
CA ARG A 255 -2.59 3.54 17.50
C ARG A 255 -3.01 4.93 17.95
N TRP A 256 -2.85 5.22 19.24
CA TRP A 256 -3.25 6.49 19.85
C TRP A 256 -2.03 7.24 20.39
N VAL A 257 -2.08 8.57 20.32
CA VAL A 257 -1.02 9.40 20.90
C VAL A 257 -1.04 9.25 22.42
N SER A 258 0.14 9.06 23.01
CA SER A 258 0.35 9.04 24.47
C SER A 258 1.25 10.23 24.83
N GLY A 259 0.75 11.16 25.63
CA GLY A 259 1.34 12.49 25.85
C GLY A 259 1.05 13.53 24.75
N PRO A 260 1.80 14.65 24.70
CA PRO A 260 1.52 15.75 23.78
C PRO A 260 1.62 15.37 22.30
N VAL A 261 0.63 15.81 21.51
CA VAL A 261 0.59 15.61 20.06
C VAL A 261 1.70 16.40 19.38
N SER A 262 2.60 15.69 18.71
CA SER A 262 3.62 16.31 17.86
C SER A 262 3.01 16.81 16.56
N MET A 263 2.96 18.13 16.39
CA MET A 263 2.41 18.79 15.20
C MET A 263 3.55 19.22 14.27
N SER A 264 3.82 18.45 13.22
CA SER A 264 4.76 18.85 12.18
C SER A 264 4.03 19.57 11.03
N GLY A 265 4.13 20.90 10.98
CA GLY A 265 3.63 21.71 9.86
C GLY A 265 2.10 21.89 9.83
N THR A 266 1.50 21.83 8.62
CA THR A 266 0.06 22.07 8.37
C THR A 266 -0.81 20.80 8.47
N GLN A 267 -0.26 19.72 9.02
CA GLN A 267 -0.95 18.43 9.07
C GLN A 267 -2.12 18.45 10.06
N ARG A 268 -3.22 17.83 9.64
CA ARG A 268 -4.42 17.65 10.47
C ARG A 268 -4.33 16.32 11.19
N VAL A 269 -4.57 16.33 12.49
CA VAL A 269 -4.67 15.13 13.33
C VAL A 269 -6.14 14.84 13.58
N SER A 270 -6.54 13.56 13.51
CA SER A 270 -7.93 13.16 13.76
C SER A 270 -8.14 12.85 15.24
N ALA A 271 -9.17 13.44 15.83
CA ALA A 271 -9.67 13.13 17.16
C ALA A 271 -10.96 12.32 17.05
N TYR A 272 -11.03 11.25 17.83
CA TYR A 272 -12.20 10.36 17.88
C TYR A 272 -12.88 10.67 19.20
N LEU A 273 -14.12 11.15 19.14
CA LEU A 273 -14.87 11.65 20.29
C LEU A 273 -16.17 10.85 20.45
N LEU A 274 -16.38 10.29 21.63
CA LEU A 274 -17.61 9.66 22.06
C LEU A 274 -18.19 10.47 23.20
N THR A 275 -19.38 11.00 23.02
CA THR A 275 -20.02 11.89 23.99
C THR A 275 -21.24 11.22 24.62
N ARG A 276 -21.51 11.58 25.87
CA ARG A 276 -22.76 11.18 26.53
C ARG A 276 -23.94 12.03 26.07
N GLU A 277 -23.67 13.30 25.78
CA GLU A 277 -24.64 14.28 25.28
C GLU A 277 -24.32 14.67 23.82
N PRO A 278 -25.31 14.96 22.97
CA PRO A 278 -25.06 15.40 21.60
C PRO A 278 -24.33 16.76 21.56
N PHE A 279 -23.42 16.95 20.60
CA PHE A 279 -22.74 18.24 20.37
C PHE A 279 -23.68 19.36 19.90
N LEU A 280 -24.89 19.01 19.45
CA LEU A 280 -25.92 19.96 19.06
C LEU A 280 -27.11 19.78 19.98
N THR A 281 -27.53 20.87 20.63
CA THR A 281 -28.78 20.91 21.39
C THR A 281 -29.94 20.41 20.52
N ASP A 282 -30.82 19.59 21.10
CA ASP A 282 -31.97 18.95 20.44
C ASP A 282 -31.61 17.89 19.36
N SER A 283 -30.35 17.51 19.23
CA SER A 283 -29.95 16.38 18.36
C SER A 283 -30.22 15.03 19.04
N PRO A 284 -30.51 13.96 18.29
CA PRO A 284 -30.49 12.60 18.84
C PRO A 284 -29.14 12.26 19.49
N GLN A 285 -29.17 11.42 20.53
CA GLN A 285 -27.96 10.96 21.20
C GLN A 285 -27.08 10.16 20.22
N PRO A 286 -25.79 10.51 20.08
CA PRO A 286 -24.94 9.86 19.10
C PRO A 286 -24.67 8.39 19.48
N GLY A 287 -24.97 7.47 18.58
CA GLY A 287 -24.72 6.04 18.74
C GLY A 287 -23.32 5.59 18.31
N ARG A 288 -22.43 6.53 17.96
CA ARG A 288 -21.10 6.24 17.38
C ARG A 288 -20.09 7.36 17.64
N PHE A 289 -18.81 7.07 17.45
CA PHE A 289 -17.73 8.07 17.54
C PHE A 289 -17.87 9.14 16.46
N ALA A 290 -17.85 10.40 16.87
CA ALA A 290 -17.60 11.53 15.99
C ALA A 290 -16.10 11.61 15.65
N VAL A 291 -15.79 12.13 14.46
CA VAL A 291 -14.40 12.31 14.01
C VAL A 291 -14.14 13.76 13.63
N ALA A 292 -13.55 14.48 14.57
CA ALA A 292 -13.07 15.85 14.41
C ALA A 292 -11.61 15.86 13.94
N GLN A 293 -11.15 16.98 13.41
CA GLN A 293 -9.74 17.18 13.05
C GLN A 293 -9.23 18.47 13.65
N PHE A 294 -7.99 18.51 14.11
CA PHE A 294 -7.35 19.73 14.59
C PHE A 294 -5.97 19.88 13.95
N ALA A 295 -5.49 21.13 13.84
CA ALA A 295 -4.21 21.47 13.23
C ALA A 295 -3.63 22.73 13.84
N TRP A 296 -2.34 22.94 13.63
CA TRP A 296 -1.69 24.21 13.92
C TRP A 296 -2.15 25.28 12.92
N ASN A 297 -2.68 26.39 13.43
CA ASN A 297 -3.02 27.57 12.64
C ASN A 297 -1.86 28.58 12.73
N SER A 298 -1.21 28.86 11.59
CA SER A 298 -0.07 29.78 11.54
C SER A 298 -0.45 31.24 11.79
N HIS A 299 -1.69 31.64 11.53
CA HIS A 299 -2.14 33.03 11.69
C HIS A 299 -2.40 33.35 13.15
N THR A 300 -3.11 32.47 13.85
CA THR A 300 -3.44 32.62 15.28
C THR A 300 -2.35 32.06 16.19
N ARG A 301 -1.39 31.30 15.65
CA ARG A 301 -0.31 30.61 16.38
C ARG A 301 -0.84 29.70 17.49
N GLN A 302 -1.96 29.04 17.22
CA GLN A 302 -2.63 28.14 18.15
C GLN A 302 -3.09 26.86 17.45
N ILE A 303 -3.35 25.82 18.24
CA ILE A 303 -3.99 24.60 17.76
C ILE A 303 -5.49 24.83 17.76
N GLU A 304 -6.14 24.62 16.62
CA GLU A 304 -7.56 24.84 16.44
C GLU A 304 -8.23 23.63 15.80
N TRP A 305 -9.51 23.40 16.15
CA TRP A 305 -10.36 22.49 15.40
C TRP A 305 -10.50 22.98 13.96
N ALA A 306 -10.37 22.08 13.01
CA ALA A 306 -10.68 22.35 11.62
C ALA A 306 -12.14 22.80 11.52
N GLN A 307 -12.38 23.91 10.83
CA GLN A 307 -13.70 24.59 10.78
C GLN A 307 -14.14 25.23 12.11
N GLY A 308 -13.26 25.36 13.11
CA GLY A 308 -13.57 25.88 14.45
C GLY A 308 -13.03 27.27 14.80
N GLY A 309 -12.27 27.93 13.92
CA GLY A 309 -11.76 29.30 14.15
C GLY A 309 -12.87 30.34 14.39
N PRO A 310 -12.53 31.63 14.61
CA PRO A 310 -13.46 32.65 15.15
C PRO A 310 -14.78 32.84 14.41
N GLU A 311 -14.82 32.50 13.12
CA GLU A 311 -16.00 32.57 12.25
C GLU A 311 -16.32 31.21 11.57
N GLY A 312 -15.73 30.12 12.07
CA GLY A 312 -15.82 28.77 11.53
C GLY A 312 -17.20 28.13 11.71
N MET A 313 -17.48 27.08 10.93
CA MET A 313 -18.77 26.40 10.97
C MET A 313 -19.11 25.82 12.35
N LEU A 314 -18.14 25.28 13.10
CA LEU A 314 -18.38 24.71 14.43
C LEU A 314 -18.89 25.76 15.42
N ALA A 315 -18.33 26.98 15.38
CA ALA A 315 -18.79 28.10 16.20
C ALA A 315 -20.20 28.55 15.79
N ARG A 316 -20.50 28.61 14.49
CA ARG A 316 -21.83 29.03 13.98
C ARG A 316 -22.94 28.05 14.36
N VAL A 317 -22.61 26.77 14.51
CA VAL A 317 -23.57 25.75 14.97
C VAL A 317 -23.57 25.58 16.49
N SER A 318 -22.87 26.43 17.25
CA SER A 318 -22.70 26.34 18.71
C SER A 318 -22.19 24.99 19.19
N ALA A 319 -21.50 24.23 18.34
CA ALA A 319 -20.88 22.96 18.73
C ALA A 319 -19.45 23.14 19.24
N ILE A 320 -18.84 24.31 19.02
CA ILE A 320 -17.46 24.56 19.44
C ILE A 320 -17.31 24.57 20.96
N ASP A 321 -18.33 25.07 21.67
CA ASP A 321 -18.34 25.16 23.14
C ASP A 321 -18.56 23.79 23.79
N GLU A 322 -19.19 22.86 23.05
CA GLU A 322 -19.40 21.46 23.43
C GLU A 322 -18.20 20.56 23.09
N LEU A 323 -17.24 21.07 22.32
CA LEU A 323 -16.00 20.38 22.01
C LEU A 323 -14.92 20.71 23.05
N PRO A 324 -14.01 19.77 23.36
CA PRO A 324 -12.90 20.09 24.23
C PRO A 324 -12.00 21.14 23.56
N ALA A 325 -11.41 22.03 24.36
CA ALA A 325 -10.46 23.01 23.83
C ALA A 325 -9.33 22.28 23.07
N ALA A 326 -9.13 22.63 21.80
CA ALA A 326 -8.26 21.87 20.89
C ALA A 326 -6.81 21.82 21.36
N ASP A 327 -6.33 22.90 21.98
CA ASP A 327 -4.96 22.97 22.52
C ASP A 327 -4.81 22.12 23.79
N VAL A 328 -5.82 22.10 24.67
CA VAL A 328 -5.85 21.23 25.86
C VAL A 328 -5.89 19.77 25.42
N PHE A 329 -6.79 19.42 24.50
CA PHE A 329 -6.87 18.07 23.95
C PHE A 329 -5.56 17.62 23.30
N ALA A 330 -4.88 18.50 22.55
CA ALA A 330 -3.60 18.19 21.93
C ALA A 330 -2.43 18.07 22.92
N LYS A 331 -2.47 18.78 24.06
CA LYS A 331 -1.43 18.71 25.10
C LYS A 331 -1.50 17.41 25.89
N GLU A 332 -2.71 16.92 26.17
CA GLU A 332 -2.95 15.78 27.06
C GLU A 332 -4.05 14.83 26.54
N PRO A 333 -3.92 14.29 25.31
CA PRO A 333 -4.99 13.51 24.65
C PRO A 333 -5.35 12.20 25.37
N ASP A 334 -4.40 11.60 26.09
CA ASP A 334 -4.58 10.37 26.87
C ASP A 334 -5.45 10.55 28.10
N THR A 335 -5.51 11.76 28.67
CA THR A 335 -6.41 12.07 29.81
C THR A 335 -7.89 12.02 29.44
N TRP A 336 -8.22 12.09 28.15
CA TRP A 336 -9.60 12.03 27.62
C TRP A 336 -10.09 10.59 27.41
N ILE A 337 -9.22 9.58 27.46
CA ILE A 337 -9.59 8.18 27.26
C ILE A 337 -10.60 7.66 28.30
N PRO A 338 -10.36 7.79 29.64
CA PRO A 338 -11.32 7.33 30.65
C PRO A 338 -12.62 8.14 30.66
N GLY A 339 -12.60 9.33 30.06
CA GLY A 339 -13.69 10.28 30.01
C GLY A 339 -13.43 11.51 30.88
N ARG A 340 -13.67 12.68 30.30
CA ARG A 340 -13.54 13.99 30.93
C ARG A 340 -14.64 14.90 30.41
N ASP A 341 -15.31 15.61 31.30
CA ASP A 341 -16.39 16.57 30.94
C ASP A 341 -17.49 15.94 30.06
N GLY A 342 -17.84 14.66 30.31
CA GLY A 342 -18.85 13.92 29.53
C GLY A 342 -18.37 13.40 28.16
N ILE A 343 -17.09 13.59 27.82
CA ILE A 343 -16.48 13.22 26.55
C ILE A 343 -15.38 12.17 26.79
N GLN A 344 -15.44 11.07 26.05
CA GLN A 344 -14.33 10.13 25.89
C GLN A 344 -13.68 10.36 24.53
N GLY A 345 -12.35 10.33 24.47
CA GLY A 345 -11.70 10.46 23.17
C GLY A 345 -10.21 10.22 23.16
N ALA A 346 -9.67 10.12 21.94
CA ALA A 346 -8.26 9.94 21.69
C ALA A 346 -7.82 10.58 20.36
N ALA A 347 -6.55 11.02 20.31
CA ALA A 347 -5.91 11.53 19.10
C ALA A 347 -5.18 10.39 18.36
N SER A 348 -5.40 10.26 17.05
CA SER A 348 -4.77 9.23 16.23
C SER A 348 -3.26 9.43 16.11
N HIS A 349 -2.47 8.38 16.30
CA HIS A 349 -1.03 8.40 16.06
C HIS A 349 -0.70 8.14 14.57
N HIS A 350 0.21 8.93 14.01
CA HIS A 350 0.79 8.73 12.68
C HIS A 350 2.29 8.41 12.80
N THR A 351 2.86 7.58 11.93
CA THR A 351 4.29 7.18 11.95
C THR A 351 5.25 8.38 11.86
N MET A 352 4.83 9.46 11.20
CA MET A 352 5.55 10.76 11.18
C MET A 352 5.70 11.40 12.57
N MET A 353 4.89 11.03 13.56
CA MET A 353 4.99 11.51 14.94
C MET A 353 6.06 10.78 15.76
N GLY A 354 6.71 9.76 15.18
CA GLY A 354 7.77 8.98 15.80
C GLY A 354 7.36 7.53 16.05
N TRP A 355 8.16 6.87 16.89
CA TRP A 355 7.99 5.46 17.23
C TRP A 355 6.82 5.23 18.21
N HIS A 356 6.16 4.07 18.05
CA HIS A 356 5.08 3.61 18.91
C HIS A 356 5.28 2.14 19.27
N GLY A 357 5.14 1.79 20.56
CA GLY A 357 5.41 0.44 21.08
C GLY A 357 4.39 -0.65 20.76
N ILE A 358 3.58 -0.47 19.72
CA ILE A 358 2.57 -1.44 19.29
C ILE A 358 2.86 -1.86 17.86
N GLY A 359 3.04 -3.15 17.62
CA GLY A 359 3.28 -3.69 16.28
C GLY A 359 2.03 -3.62 15.39
N ALA A 360 2.22 -3.65 14.08
CA ALA A 360 1.14 -3.60 13.09
C ALA A 360 0.40 -4.95 12.96
N GLY A 361 -0.86 -4.91 12.50
CA GLY A 361 -1.66 -6.09 12.13
C GLY A 361 -2.06 -7.04 13.27
N LEU A 362 -2.89 -8.04 12.92
CA LEU A 362 -3.30 -9.17 13.77
C LEU A 362 -2.86 -10.48 13.11
N MET A 363 -2.50 -11.49 13.90
CA MET A 363 -2.16 -12.83 13.37
C MET A 363 -3.42 -13.57 12.89
N PRO A 364 -3.28 -14.56 11.98
CA PRO A 364 -4.42 -15.21 11.31
C PRO A 364 -5.46 -15.79 12.27
N ALA A 365 -5.05 -16.36 13.40
CA ALA A 365 -6.00 -16.99 14.33
C ALA A 365 -6.90 -15.97 15.05
N GLU A 366 -6.34 -14.84 15.49
CA GLU A 366 -7.11 -13.76 16.12
C GLU A 366 -8.00 -13.06 15.09
N ARG A 367 -7.48 -12.85 13.87
CA ARG A 367 -8.29 -12.36 12.74
C ARG A 367 -9.49 -13.26 12.48
N ARG A 368 -9.28 -14.57 12.35
CA ARG A 368 -10.35 -15.55 12.13
C ARG A 368 -11.44 -15.42 13.20
N ARG A 369 -11.07 -15.47 14.48
CA ARG A 369 -12.03 -15.37 15.59
C ARG A 369 -12.84 -14.07 15.52
N LEU A 370 -12.17 -12.95 15.23
CA LEU A 370 -12.83 -11.66 15.13
C LEU A 370 -13.77 -11.57 13.91
N THR A 371 -13.36 -12.15 12.77
CA THR A 371 -14.19 -12.24 11.56
C THR A 371 -15.38 -13.17 11.74
N GLU A 372 -15.21 -14.32 12.41
CA GLU A 372 -16.30 -15.26 12.74
C GLU A 372 -17.32 -14.61 13.67
N TRP A 373 -16.85 -13.95 14.75
CA TRP A 373 -17.70 -13.18 15.66
C TRP A 373 -18.48 -12.09 14.91
N ALA A 374 -17.80 -11.21 14.17
CA ALA A 374 -18.47 -10.14 13.44
C ALA A 374 -19.39 -10.67 12.33
N GLY A 375 -18.99 -11.75 11.65
CA GLY A 375 -19.73 -12.41 10.60
C GLY A 375 -21.09 -12.95 11.05
N ALA A 376 -21.21 -13.37 12.31
CA ALA A 376 -22.48 -13.85 12.86
C ALA A 376 -23.60 -12.79 12.81
N ALA A 377 -23.26 -11.50 12.86
CA ALA A 377 -24.24 -10.40 12.73
C ALA A 377 -24.73 -10.14 11.31
N LEU A 378 -24.11 -10.79 10.30
CA LEU A 378 -24.48 -10.61 8.90
C LEU A 378 -25.58 -11.58 8.45
N ALA A 379 -25.83 -12.62 9.24
CA ALA A 379 -26.94 -13.54 9.02
C ALA A 379 -28.30 -12.88 9.35
N PRO A 380 -29.40 -13.31 8.71
CA PRO A 380 -29.46 -14.37 7.71
C PRO A 380 -29.11 -13.92 6.27
N GLU A 381 -29.14 -12.63 5.95
CA GLU A 381 -29.09 -12.12 4.57
C GLU A 381 -27.75 -12.36 3.86
N LEU A 382 -26.66 -12.53 4.62
CA LEU A 382 -25.34 -12.81 4.10
C LEU A 382 -24.75 -14.07 4.73
N ILE A 383 -24.14 -14.90 3.89
CA ILE A 383 -23.39 -16.11 4.31
C ILE A 383 -21.91 -15.96 3.98
N PRO A 384 -21.00 -16.67 4.68
CA PRO A 384 -19.59 -16.70 4.30
C PRO A 384 -19.41 -17.09 2.84
N ALA A 385 -18.50 -16.41 2.14
CA ALA A 385 -18.15 -16.78 0.77
C ALA A 385 -17.56 -18.20 0.75
N PRO A 386 -17.75 -18.95 -0.35
CA PRO A 386 -17.24 -20.31 -0.49
C PRO A 386 -15.75 -20.43 -0.16
N VAL A 387 -15.37 -21.56 0.44
CA VAL A 387 -13.97 -21.89 0.67
C VAL A 387 -13.21 -21.92 -0.65
N LEU A 388 -11.94 -21.52 -0.61
CA LEU A 388 -11.05 -21.67 -1.76
C LEU A 388 -10.26 -22.96 -1.62
N THR A 389 -10.39 -23.84 -2.61
CA THR A 389 -9.70 -25.14 -2.67
C THR A 389 -8.37 -25.00 -3.38
N ARG A 390 -7.37 -25.75 -2.92
CA ARG A 390 -6.03 -25.76 -3.51
C ARG A 390 -6.07 -26.42 -4.90
N SER A 391 -5.43 -25.80 -5.88
CA SER A 391 -5.18 -26.42 -7.19
C SER A 391 -4.34 -27.70 -7.03
N THR A 392 -4.70 -28.74 -7.79
CA THR A 392 -3.98 -30.03 -7.81
C THR A 392 -2.73 -29.98 -8.69
N ILE A 393 -2.55 -28.92 -9.48
CA ILE A 393 -1.39 -28.73 -10.35
C ILE A 393 -0.13 -28.50 -9.50
N LYS A 394 1.03 -28.99 -9.98
CA LYS A 394 2.33 -28.80 -9.31
C LYS A 394 2.61 -27.32 -9.09
N GLN A 395 2.81 -26.95 -7.82
CA GLN A 395 2.83 -25.55 -7.37
C GLN A 395 4.20 -24.86 -7.53
N LYS A 396 5.29 -25.63 -7.55
CA LYS A 396 6.65 -25.11 -7.52
C LYS A 396 7.28 -25.14 -8.92
N PRO A 397 8.05 -24.12 -9.30
CA PRO A 397 8.92 -24.19 -10.48
C PRO A 397 10.03 -25.23 -10.27
N THR A 398 10.72 -25.57 -11.36
CA THR A 398 12.00 -26.27 -11.33
C THR A 398 13.05 -25.36 -10.70
N LYS A 399 13.95 -25.96 -9.91
CA LYS A 399 15.07 -25.22 -9.30
C LYS A 399 16.27 -25.25 -10.23
N VAL A 400 16.82 -24.07 -10.50
CA VAL A 400 18.12 -23.83 -11.11
C VAL A 400 19.22 -23.90 -10.05
N LEU A 401 18.98 -23.34 -8.86
CA LEU A 401 19.96 -23.36 -7.76
C LEU A 401 19.82 -24.60 -6.88
N THR A 402 20.97 -25.13 -6.46
CA THR A 402 21.02 -26.27 -5.54
C THR A 402 20.65 -25.77 -4.13
N PRO A 403 19.60 -26.32 -3.49
CA PRO A 403 19.22 -25.92 -2.15
C PRO A 403 20.22 -26.43 -1.11
N LYS A 404 20.48 -25.61 -0.08
CA LYS A 404 21.27 -26.00 1.08
C LYS A 404 20.68 -27.21 1.80
N VAL A 405 21.57 -28.07 2.28
CA VAL A 405 21.20 -29.17 3.19
C VAL A 405 20.91 -28.63 4.59
N PRO A 406 19.90 -29.15 5.30
CA PRO A 406 19.60 -28.71 6.66
C PRO A 406 20.78 -28.99 7.60
N VAL A 407 21.15 -28.00 8.41
CA VAL A 407 22.16 -28.18 9.47
C VAL A 407 21.46 -28.67 10.75
N PRO A 408 21.84 -29.82 11.32
CA PRO A 408 21.29 -30.30 12.59
C PRO A 408 21.58 -29.32 13.73
N THR A 409 20.59 -29.02 14.58
CA THR A 409 20.75 -28.00 15.67
C THR A 409 20.48 -28.51 17.08
N LYS A 410 19.81 -29.66 17.26
CA LYS A 410 19.44 -30.15 18.60
C LYS A 410 19.88 -31.58 18.92
N ASN A 411 20.19 -32.39 17.90
CA ASN A 411 20.51 -33.82 18.05
C ASN A 411 21.65 -34.29 17.12
N GLY A 412 22.37 -33.37 16.45
CA GLY A 412 23.44 -33.75 15.54
C GLY A 412 24.78 -33.87 16.25
N THR A 413 25.63 -34.78 15.80
CA THR A 413 27.04 -34.81 16.22
C THR A 413 27.79 -33.61 15.62
N ASP A 414 28.91 -33.22 16.23
CA ASP A 414 29.76 -32.16 15.68
C ASP A 414 30.23 -32.50 14.25
N GLU A 415 30.49 -33.80 13.98
CA GLU A 415 30.84 -34.31 12.65
C GLU A 415 29.70 -34.13 11.64
N GLU A 416 28.45 -34.42 12.01
CA GLU A 416 27.28 -34.20 11.14
C GLU A 416 27.03 -32.72 10.84
N ILE A 417 27.32 -31.84 11.81
CA ILE A 417 27.23 -30.39 11.63
C ILE A 417 28.33 -29.91 10.67
N ASP A 418 29.57 -30.34 10.89
CA ASP A 418 30.71 -29.97 10.06
C ASP A 418 30.55 -30.47 8.62
N ASP A 419 30.07 -31.71 8.43
CA ASP A 419 29.77 -32.28 7.10
C ASP A 419 28.66 -31.50 6.38
N ALA A 420 27.59 -31.13 7.09
CA ALA A 420 26.52 -30.33 6.52
C ALA A 420 27.00 -28.92 6.15
N LEU A 421 27.86 -28.31 6.97
CA LEU A 421 28.48 -27.02 6.69
C LEU A 421 29.44 -27.09 5.51
N ALA A 422 30.29 -28.11 5.43
CA ALA A 422 31.20 -28.35 4.30
C ALA A 422 30.43 -28.55 2.99
N THR A 423 29.38 -29.37 3.03
CA THR A 423 28.47 -29.58 1.90
C THR A 423 27.80 -28.27 1.46
N ASN A 424 27.31 -27.47 2.41
CA ASN A 424 26.70 -26.18 2.11
C ASN A 424 27.68 -25.16 1.52
N ARG A 425 28.97 -25.20 1.89
CA ARG A 425 30.01 -24.37 1.27
C ARG A 425 30.23 -24.74 -0.20
N LEU A 426 30.26 -26.03 -0.53
CA LEU A 426 30.35 -26.50 -1.92
C LEU A 426 29.12 -26.08 -2.73
N ILE A 427 27.92 -26.23 -2.16
CA ILE A 427 26.67 -25.78 -2.78
C ILE A 427 26.69 -24.26 -3.02
N ASP A 428 27.20 -23.47 -2.08
CA ASP A 428 27.32 -22.02 -2.24
C ASP A 428 28.27 -21.65 -3.37
N LEU A 429 29.40 -22.35 -3.50
CA LEU A 429 30.36 -22.15 -4.59
C LEU A 429 29.73 -22.47 -5.95
N ASP A 430 29.09 -23.63 -6.09
CA ASP A 430 28.42 -24.04 -7.33
C ASP A 430 27.32 -23.05 -7.73
N ASN A 431 26.49 -22.63 -6.76
CA ASN A 431 25.47 -21.61 -6.99
C ASN A 431 26.08 -20.25 -7.37
N ALA A 432 27.25 -19.90 -6.85
CA ALA A 432 27.94 -18.67 -7.19
C ALA A 432 28.49 -18.70 -8.63
N VAL A 433 29.01 -19.84 -9.09
CA VAL A 433 29.38 -20.07 -10.50
C VAL A 433 28.18 -19.86 -11.42
N LEU A 434 27.03 -20.46 -11.09
CA LEU A 434 25.81 -20.25 -11.86
C LEU A 434 25.40 -18.76 -11.89
N ARG A 435 25.40 -18.06 -10.76
CA ARG A 435 25.09 -16.62 -10.74
C ARG A 435 26.06 -15.81 -11.61
N ARG A 436 27.34 -16.19 -11.65
CA ARG A 436 28.36 -15.56 -12.49
C ARG A 436 28.07 -15.77 -13.98
N GLU A 437 27.72 -16.99 -14.40
CA GLU A 437 27.31 -17.25 -15.79
C GLU A 437 26.09 -16.41 -16.20
N TYR A 438 25.06 -16.34 -15.36
CA TYR A 438 23.87 -15.53 -15.64
C TYR A 438 24.16 -14.03 -15.65
N THR A 439 25.11 -13.58 -14.83
CA THR A 439 25.61 -12.20 -14.86
C THR A 439 26.32 -11.92 -16.17
N ALA A 440 27.25 -12.78 -16.60
CA ALA A 440 27.96 -12.64 -17.88
C ALA A 440 27.00 -12.60 -19.08
N ARG A 441 25.95 -13.45 -19.07
CA ARG A 441 24.88 -13.43 -20.09
C ARG A 441 24.13 -12.10 -20.10
N ALA A 442 23.74 -11.58 -18.94
CA ALA A 442 23.03 -10.31 -18.84
C ALA A 442 23.87 -9.11 -19.32
N LEU A 443 25.20 -9.18 -19.13
CA LEU A 443 26.14 -8.15 -19.58
C LEU A 443 26.53 -8.26 -21.06
N ASP A 444 26.15 -9.37 -21.72
CA ASP A 444 26.44 -9.68 -23.12
C ASP A 444 27.95 -9.66 -23.44
N GLY A 445 28.74 -10.28 -22.57
CA GLY A 445 30.20 -10.38 -22.73
C GLY A 445 31.00 -9.15 -22.32
N ARG A 446 30.36 -8.15 -21.70
CA ARG A 446 31.06 -7.00 -21.09
C ARG A 446 31.53 -7.32 -19.67
N ASP A 447 32.64 -6.71 -19.27
CA ASP A 447 33.15 -6.75 -17.89
C ASP A 447 32.11 -6.16 -16.90
N LEU A 448 32.10 -6.70 -15.68
CA LEU A 448 31.39 -6.11 -14.55
C LEU A 448 32.30 -5.10 -13.86
N THR A 449 32.28 -3.85 -14.32
CA THR A 449 33.02 -2.75 -13.68
C THR A 449 32.08 -1.89 -12.83
N ALA A 450 32.27 -1.93 -11.51
CA ALA A 450 31.46 -1.22 -10.53
C ALA A 450 32.26 -0.10 -9.84
N VAL A 451 31.54 0.95 -9.43
CA VAL A 451 32.08 2.00 -8.55
C VAL A 451 31.45 1.85 -7.16
N LEU A 452 32.27 1.85 -6.12
CA LEU A 452 31.83 1.90 -4.74
C LEU A 452 32.15 3.28 -4.14
N LEU A 453 31.11 4.08 -3.87
CA LEU A 453 31.21 5.32 -3.12
C LEU A 453 30.97 5.02 -1.64
N TYR A 454 32.04 4.95 -0.85
CA TYR A 454 31.99 4.52 0.56
C TYR A 454 32.22 5.67 1.55
N GLN A 455 31.74 5.50 2.78
CA GLN A 455 32.01 6.37 3.93
C GLN A 455 32.83 5.65 5.01
N SER A 456 32.73 4.32 5.12
CA SER A 456 33.46 3.51 6.10
C SER A 456 34.24 2.37 5.45
N GLY A 457 35.45 2.09 5.97
CA GLY A 457 36.26 0.95 5.54
C GLY A 457 35.58 -0.40 5.82
N HIS A 458 34.83 -0.50 6.92
CA HIS A 458 34.05 -1.68 7.29
C HIS A 458 33.04 -2.05 6.21
N MET A 459 32.18 -1.12 5.80
CA MET A 459 31.16 -1.42 4.79
C MET A 459 31.76 -1.71 3.42
N ARG A 460 32.89 -1.06 3.08
CA ARG A 460 33.66 -1.38 1.88
C ARG A 460 34.10 -2.85 1.89
N GLU A 461 34.69 -3.32 2.98
CA GLU A 461 35.13 -4.72 3.12
C GLU A 461 33.96 -5.72 3.08
N GLN A 462 32.83 -5.38 3.71
CA GLN A 462 31.61 -6.20 3.65
C GLN A 462 31.08 -6.32 2.22
N LEU A 463 31.10 -5.24 1.43
CA LEU A 463 30.64 -5.29 0.04
C LEU A 463 31.58 -6.10 -0.86
N ILE A 464 32.89 -5.99 -0.67
CA ILE A 464 33.87 -6.83 -1.39
C ILE A 464 33.64 -8.31 -1.04
N THR A 465 33.50 -8.63 0.24
CA THR A 465 33.23 -10.00 0.72
C THR A 465 31.92 -10.54 0.13
N ALA A 466 30.88 -9.71 0.08
CA ALA A 466 29.60 -10.06 -0.53
C ALA A 466 29.73 -10.35 -2.04
N ALA A 467 30.54 -9.57 -2.76
CA ALA A 467 30.82 -9.81 -4.18
C ALA A 467 31.52 -11.15 -4.40
N GLU A 468 32.54 -11.46 -3.58
CA GLU A 468 33.29 -12.71 -3.66
C GLU A 468 32.42 -13.93 -3.34
N ALA A 469 31.62 -13.85 -2.28
CA ALA A 469 30.70 -14.92 -1.89
C ALA A 469 29.59 -15.13 -2.94
N SER A 470 29.05 -14.04 -3.51
CA SER A 470 27.93 -14.13 -4.45
C SER A 470 28.32 -14.70 -5.82
N LEU A 471 29.54 -14.46 -6.29
CA LEU A 471 30.01 -14.81 -7.64
C LEU A 471 31.19 -15.80 -7.64
N GLY A 472 31.63 -16.26 -6.46
CA GLY A 472 32.69 -17.26 -6.32
C GLY A 472 34.03 -16.72 -6.83
N LEU A 473 34.41 -15.52 -6.39
CA LEU A 473 35.54 -14.77 -6.97
C LEU A 473 36.85 -14.95 -6.19
N ALA A 474 36.81 -15.36 -4.92
CA ALA A 474 37.96 -15.29 -4.02
C ALA A 474 39.26 -15.90 -4.58
N ASP A 475 39.17 -17.05 -5.28
CA ASP A 475 40.32 -17.76 -5.86
C ASP A 475 40.84 -17.16 -7.18
N TYR A 476 40.15 -16.15 -7.73
CA TYR A 476 40.44 -15.53 -9.03
C TYR A 476 40.96 -14.09 -8.90
N ARG A 477 41.38 -13.69 -7.70
CA ARG A 477 41.76 -12.30 -7.43
C ARG A 477 43.10 -11.96 -8.09
N GLU A 478 43.12 -10.92 -8.92
CA GLU A 478 44.33 -10.44 -9.61
C GLU A 478 44.95 -9.24 -8.89
N GLU A 479 44.12 -8.25 -8.53
CA GLU A 479 44.56 -7.01 -7.89
C GLU A 479 43.83 -6.80 -6.56
N THR A 480 44.58 -6.35 -5.55
CA THR A 480 44.05 -5.94 -4.24
C THR A 480 44.72 -4.65 -3.82
N GLY A 481 43.97 -3.56 -3.78
CA GLY A 481 44.43 -2.27 -3.29
C GLY A 481 43.35 -1.56 -2.46
N PRO A 482 43.67 -0.44 -1.80
CA PRO A 482 42.68 0.31 -1.01
C PRO A 482 41.55 0.92 -1.87
N GLU A 483 41.76 1.00 -3.18
CA GLU A 483 40.92 1.69 -4.15
C GLU A 483 40.43 0.80 -5.30
N VAL A 484 40.97 -0.42 -5.45
CA VAL A 484 40.65 -1.31 -6.57
C VAL A 484 40.73 -2.78 -6.16
N TRP A 485 39.77 -3.55 -6.63
CA TRP A 485 39.75 -5.01 -6.58
C TRP A 485 39.38 -5.53 -7.95
N SER A 486 40.14 -6.50 -8.46
CA SER A 486 39.87 -7.15 -9.73
C SER A 486 39.93 -8.67 -9.60
N TRP A 487 39.06 -9.33 -10.35
CA TRP A 487 39.01 -10.78 -10.47
C TRP A 487 38.83 -11.16 -11.93
N ASP A 488 39.63 -12.10 -12.42
CA ASP A 488 39.52 -12.64 -13.77
C ASP A 488 39.10 -14.11 -13.69
N THR A 489 37.81 -14.34 -13.92
CA THR A 489 37.25 -15.70 -13.97
C THR A 489 37.11 -16.14 -15.43
N PRO A 490 36.96 -17.45 -15.72
CA PRO A 490 36.78 -17.92 -17.09
C PRO A 490 35.57 -17.29 -17.83
N ASP A 491 34.54 -16.89 -17.09
CA ASP A 491 33.25 -16.47 -17.63
C ASP A 491 33.00 -14.96 -17.53
N LEU A 492 33.67 -14.29 -16.58
CA LEU A 492 33.41 -12.89 -16.25
C LEU A 492 34.62 -12.24 -15.59
N ARG A 493 35.04 -11.09 -16.13
CA ARG A 493 35.93 -10.18 -15.43
C ARG A 493 35.13 -9.22 -14.55
N VAL A 494 35.53 -9.10 -13.29
CA VAL A 494 34.89 -8.22 -12.31
C VAL A 494 35.91 -7.23 -11.80
N ARG A 495 35.55 -5.93 -11.77
CA ARG A 495 36.36 -4.88 -11.14
C ARG A 495 35.50 -3.99 -10.27
N ILE A 496 36.00 -3.65 -9.09
CA ILE A 496 35.36 -2.70 -8.17
C ILE A 496 36.35 -1.57 -7.88
N HIS A 497 35.97 -0.35 -8.24
CA HIS A 497 36.73 0.85 -7.93
C HIS A 497 36.10 1.56 -6.72
N ALA A 498 36.79 1.56 -5.58
CA ALA A 498 36.32 2.23 -4.38
C ALA A 498 36.84 3.67 -4.32
N ARG A 499 35.96 4.62 -4.03
CA ARG A 499 36.27 6.02 -3.78
C ARG A 499 35.48 6.51 -2.58
N GLU A 500 36.05 7.41 -1.80
CA GLU A 500 35.30 8.05 -0.72
C GLU A 500 34.13 8.87 -1.29
N LEU A 501 32.95 8.74 -0.69
CA LEU A 501 31.76 9.50 -1.07
C LEU A 501 31.93 10.99 -0.74
N GLY A 502 32.57 11.31 0.39
CA GLY A 502 32.90 12.67 0.81
C GLY A 502 31.70 13.64 0.76
N ALA A 503 31.94 14.83 0.22
CA ALA A 503 30.93 15.90 0.13
C ALA A 503 29.70 15.53 -0.73
N LEU A 504 29.80 14.53 -1.60
CA LEU A 504 28.67 14.07 -2.42
C LEU A 504 27.58 13.38 -1.59
N GLY A 505 27.92 12.89 -0.39
CA GLY A 505 26.96 12.31 0.56
C GLY A 505 26.38 13.30 1.56
N ALA A 506 26.87 14.54 1.60
CA ALA A 506 26.44 15.53 2.59
C ALA A 506 24.97 15.97 2.38
N PRO A 507 24.26 16.41 3.44
CA PRO A 507 22.90 16.93 3.30
C PRO A 507 22.79 18.03 2.23
N LEU A 508 21.68 18.08 1.50
CA LEU A 508 21.37 19.18 0.58
C LEU A 508 21.16 20.48 1.36
N GLY A 509 21.61 21.60 0.78
CA GLY A 509 21.57 22.93 1.39
C GLY A 509 22.95 23.40 1.85
N ASN A 510 22.99 24.31 2.82
CA ASN A 510 24.22 24.93 3.32
C ASN A 510 24.71 24.32 4.65
N GLY A 511 24.31 23.09 4.96
CA GLY A 511 24.67 22.38 6.21
C GLY A 511 23.86 22.81 7.43
N GLU A 512 23.53 24.11 7.57
CA GLU A 512 22.71 24.62 8.67
C GLU A 512 21.20 24.53 8.39
N HIS A 513 20.81 24.73 7.13
CA HIS A 513 19.42 24.80 6.69
C HIS A 513 19.19 23.88 5.48
N ALA A 514 18.10 23.10 5.54
CA ALA A 514 17.63 22.36 4.38
C ALA A 514 17.05 23.35 3.36
N PRO A 515 17.20 23.11 2.05
CA PRO A 515 16.76 24.04 1.02
C PRO A 515 15.25 24.31 1.12
N ARG A 516 14.78 25.50 0.73
CA ARG A 516 13.34 25.82 0.68
C ARG A 516 12.66 25.15 -0.52
N LYS A 517 11.34 24.93 -0.42
CA LYS A 517 10.53 24.34 -1.50
C LYS A 517 10.56 25.26 -2.72
N GLY A 518 10.64 24.69 -3.91
CA GLY A 518 10.70 25.42 -5.15
C GLY A 518 12.14 25.50 -5.68
N GLN A 519 12.50 26.63 -6.27
CA GLN A 519 13.74 26.79 -7.03
C GLN A 519 15.01 26.42 -6.25
N GLU A 520 15.11 26.80 -4.98
CA GLU A 520 16.27 26.49 -4.14
C GLU A 520 16.53 24.98 -3.99
N HIS A 521 15.47 24.19 -3.78
CA HIS A 521 15.59 22.72 -3.72
C HIS A 521 15.99 22.14 -5.07
N PHE A 522 15.47 22.68 -6.17
CA PHE A 522 15.85 22.26 -7.52
C PHE A 522 17.31 22.54 -7.82
N ASP A 523 17.79 23.73 -7.48
CA ASP A 523 19.18 24.13 -7.71
C ASP A 523 20.12 23.30 -6.84
N ALA A 524 19.74 22.99 -5.60
CA ALA A 524 20.50 22.07 -4.73
C ALA A 524 20.59 20.65 -5.33
N ILE A 525 19.47 20.10 -5.82
CA ILE A 525 19.45 18.81 -6.52
C ILE A 525 20.29 18.85 -7.79
N GLY A 526 20.10 19.89 -8.62
CA GLY A 526 20.84 20.05 -9.88
C GLY A 526 22.34 20.16 -9.65
N SER A 527 22.76 20.93 -8.64
CA SER A 527 24.16 21.09 -8.27
C SER A 527 24.77 19.76 -7.80
N ARG A 528 24.06 19.02 -6.94
CA ARG A 528 24.54 17.71 -6.47
C ARG A 528 24.56 16.67 -7.59
N ARG A 529 23.55 16.65 -8.46
CA ARG A 529 23.50 15.81 -9.66
C ARG A 529 24.72 16.04 -10.56
N SER A 530 24.99 17.29 -10.91
CA SER A 530 26.14 17.64 -11.76
C SER A 530 27.47 17.30 -11.11
N ALA A 531 27.62 17.50 -9.80
CA ALA A 531 28.83 17.15 -9.07
C ALA A 531 29.10 15.63 -9.10
N VAL A 532 28.05 14.82 -8.90
CA VAL A 532 28.15 13.36 -8.98
C VAL A 532 28.48 12.91 -10.41
N ALA A 533 27.77 13.46 -11.41
CA ALA A 533 28.01 13.13 -12.81
C ALA A 533 29.43 13.48 -13.26
N SER A 534 29.94 14.67 -12.88
CA SER A 534 31.32 15.08 -13.15
C SER A 534 32.30 14.11 -12.51
N ARG A 535 32.14 13.81 -11.21
CA ARG A 535 33.06 12.92 -10.49
C ARG A 535 33.12 11.53 -11.09
N LEU A 536 31.98 10.97 -11.49
CA LEU A 536 31.91 9.64 -12.10
C LEU A 536 32.39 9.66 -13.56
N GLY A 537 32.15 10.74 -14.30
CA GLY A 537 32.65 10.92 -15.67
C GLY A 537 34.17 11.08 -15.72
N ASP A 538 34.74 11.86 -14.80
CA ASP A 538 36.20 12.02 -14.64
C ASP A 538 36.82 10.67 -14.29
N LEU A 539 36.22 9.93 -13.35
CA LEU A 539 36.68 8.58 -12.98
C LEU A 539 36.61 7.61 -14.17
N ALA A 540 35.51 7.57 -14.92
CA ALA A 540 35.40 6.70 -16.09
C ALA A 540 36.46 7.06 -17.15
N THR A 541 36.78 8.34 -17.32
CA THR A 541 37.82 8.82 -18.23
C THR A 541 39.22 8.42 -17.76
N GLU A 542 39.50 8.57 -16.45
CA GLU A 542 40.75 8.18 -15.80
C GLU A 542 41.00 6.67 -15.94
N LEU A 543 39.97 5.86 -15.72
CA LEU A 543 40.05 4.40 -15.79
C LEU A 543 40.13 3.87 -17.22
N GLY A 544 39.62 4.61 -18.21
CA GLY A 544 39.57 4.17 -19.60
C GLY A 544 38.60 3.00 -19.84
N GLU A 545 37.70 2.73 -18.91
CA GLU A 545 36.77 1.59 -18.92
C GLU A 545 35.32 2.02 -18.64
N ALA A 546 34.36 1.28 -19.21
CA ALA A 546 32.94 1.54 -19.02
C ALA A 546 32.44 0.95 -17.69
N THR A 547 32.10 1.82 -16.75
CA THR A 547 31.46 1.47 -15.47
C THR A 547 29.94 1.42 -15.64
N ILE A 548 29.29 0.42 -15.02
CA ILE A 548 27.88 0.11 -15.28
C ILE A 548 26.97 0.22 -14.06
N ILE A 549 27.54 0.18 -12.86
CA ILE A 549 26.80 0.29 -11.59
C ILE A 549 27.61 1.06 -10.55
N THR A 550 26.89 1.82 -9.71
CA THR A 550 27.44 2.47 -8.52
C THR A 550 26.77 1.96 -7.25
N PHE A 551 27.55 1.46 -6.30
CA PHE A 551 27.12 1.20 -4.92
C PHE A 551 27.43 2.42 -4.07
N VAL A 552 26.46 2.90 -3.29
CA VAL A 552 26.58 4.14 -2.52
C VAL A 552 26.26 3.87 -1.04
N GLU A 553 27.28 3.96 -0.19
CA GLU A 553 27.10 3.95 1.26
C GLU A 553 26.61 5.33 1.72
N LEU A 554 25.32 5.47 1.98
CA LEU A 554 24.68 6.74 2.34
C LEU A 554 23.96 6.62 3.68
N ASP A 555 24.12 7.63 4.53
CA ASP A 555 23.50 7.62 5.86
C ASP A 555 21.98 7.48 5.81
N GLY A 556 21.42 6.95 6.90
CA GLY A 556 19.99 6.77 7.03
C GLY A 556 19.24 8.04 7.45
N ARG A 557 17.95 7.83 7.75
CA ARG A 557 16.99 8.85 8.17
C ARG A 557 17.44 9.69 9.37
N GLU A 558 18.27 9.14 10.25
CA GLU A 558 18.79 9.84 11.43
C GLU A 558 19.67 11.04 11.07
N LYS A 559 20.40 10.99 9.95
CA LYS A 559 21.21 12.13 9.47
C LYS A 559 20.40 13.08 8.60
N PHE A 560 19.39 12.57 7.88
CA PHE A 560 18.53 13.35 6.98
C PHE A 560 17.13 13.57 7.58
N THR A 561 17.07 14.05 8.84
CA THR A 561 15.79 14.27 9.55
C THR A 561 14.88 15.29 8.88
N ARG A 562 15.45 16.23 8.12
CA ARG A 562 14.70 17.22 7.34
C ARG A 562 14.40 16.65 5.96
N ARG A 563 13.11 16.54 5.65
CA ARG A 563 12.60 15.92 4.41
C ARG A 563 13.30 16.33 3.10
N ARG A 564 13.72 17.61 2.95
CA ARG A 564 14.40 18.13 1.74
C ARG A 564 15.94 18.14 1.80
N SER A 565 16.54 17.53 2.82
CA SER A 565 18.01 17.49 2.95
C SER A 565 18.62 16.19 2.44
N ASP A 566 17.82 15.17 2.10
CA ASP A 566 18.32 13.88 1.62
C ASP A 566 18.91 14.00 0.20
N PRO A 567 20.22 13.71 -0.01
CA PRO A 567 20.87 13.80 -1.32
C PRO A 567 20.68 12.55 -2.20
N LYS A 568 20.10 11.46 -1.70
CA LYS A 568 19.96 10.17 -2.41
C LYS A 568 19.42 10.32 -3.83
N PHE A 569 18.41 11.17 -4.01
CA PHE A 569 17.82 11.43 -5.31
C PHE A 569 18.81 12.08 -6.28
N ALA A 570 19.50 13.13 -5.84
CA ALA A 570 20.46 13.84 -6.68
C ALA A 570 21.64 12.94 -7.07
N ILE A 571 22.09 12.07 -6.16
CA ILE A 571 23.12 11.07 -6.45
C ILE A 571 22.64 10.08 -7.51
N ARG A 572 21.43 9.52 -7.37
CA ARG A 572 20.87 8.60 -8.37
C ARG A 572 20.77 9.24 -9.76
N LEU A 573 20.35 10.50 -9.84
CA LEU A 573 20.33 11.24 -11.11
C LEU A 573 21.72 11.43 -11.70
N GLY A 574 22.72 11.76 -10.87
CA GLY A 574 24.10 11.93 -11.33
C GLY A 574 24.72 10.64 -11.85
N CYS A 575 24.44 9.49 -11.21
CA CYS A 575 24.82 8.17 -11.71
C CYS A 575 24.14 7.86 -13.06
N ALA A 576 22.87 8.20 -13.21
CA ALA A 576 22.14 7.94 -14.45
C ALA A 576 22.64 8.82 -15.62
N ASP A 577 23.05 10.06 -15.36
CA ASP A 577 23.68 10.93 -16.36
C ASP A 577 24.97 10.35 -16.95
N THR A 578 25.67 9.49 -16.19
CA THR A 578 26.85 8.76 -16.64
C THR A 578 26.53 7.35 -17.16
N GLY A 579 25.25 7.01 -17.34
CA GLY A 579 24.80 5.73 -17.87
C GLY A 579 24.80 4.58 -16.85
N MET A 580 24.93 4.87 -15.56
CA MET A 580 25.05 3.86 -14.50
C MET A 580 23.75 3.70 -13.71
N VAL A 581 23.42 2.45 -13.35
CA VAL A 581 22.42 2.18 -12.31
C VAL A 581 23.05 2.38 -10.92
N SER A 582 22.25 2.68 -9.89
CA SER A 582 22.75 2.89 -8.53
C SER A 582 21.98 2.13 -7.45
N GLN A 583 22.73 1.50 -6.56
CA GLN A 583 22.22 0.81 -5.37
C GLN A 583 22.76 1.49 -4.10
N PHE A 584 21.87 1.72 -3.14
CA PHE A 584 22.19 2.40 -1.88
C PHE A 584 22.19 1.40 -0.72
N LEU A 585 23.08 1.61 0.24
CA LEU A 585 23.14 0.89 1.49
C LEU A 585 23.51 1.86 2.62
N THR A 586 23.08 1.57 3.84
CA THR A 586 23.38 2.40 5.01
C THR A 586 24.69 1.96 5.67
N PRO A 587 25.44 2.87 6.33
CA PRO A 587 26.66 2.53 7.07
C PRO A 587 26.44 1.46 8.15
N GLY A 588 27.49 0.67 8.39
CA GLY A 588 27.53 -0.35 9.43
C GLY A 588 27.81 0.19 10.82
N ALA A 589 27.47 -0.58 11.85
CA ALA A 589 27.80 -0.26 13.24
C ALA A 589 28.68 -1.38 13.83
N PRO A 590 29.97 -1.48 13.48
CA PRO A 590 30.82 -2.64 13.81
C PRO A 590 31.02 -2.91 15.31
N LYS A 591 30.65 -1.95 16.18
CA LYS A 591 30.69 -2.11 17.64
C LYS A 591 29.37 -2.63 18.21
N ASP A 592 28.34 -2.74 17.38
CA ASP A 592 27.04 -3.25 17.75
C ASP A 592 27.00 -4.78 17.53
N PRO A 593 26.77 -5.59 18.57
CA PRO A 593 26.64 -7.04 18.41
C PRO A 593 25.45 -7.45 17.52
N GLU A 594 24.53 -6.54 17.23
CA GLU A 594 23.38 -6.75 16.35
C GLU A 594 23.60 -6.17 14.93
N ASP A 595 24.83 -5.79 14.59
CA ASP A 595 25.19 -5.26 13.27
C ASP A 595 24.88 -6.27 12.15
N ASP A 596 23.91 -5.93 11.31
CA ASP A 596 23.48 -6.70 10.14
C ASP A 596 24.21 -6.28 8.85
N SER A 597 25.36 -5.60 8.96
CA SER A 597 26.14 -5.09 7.82
C SER A 597 26.45 -6.13 6.76
N GLU A 598 26.83 -7.35 7.15
CA GLU A 598 27.09 -8.47 6.22
C GLU A 598 25.84 -8.78 5.39
N PHE A 599 24.69 -8.88 6.04
CA PHE A 599 23.42 -9.14 5.40
C PHE A 599 23.01 -7.98 4.47
N ARG A 600 23.20 -6.73 4.89
CA ARG A 600 22.93 -5.53 4.08
C ARG A 600 23.82 -5.47 2.83
N ALA A 601 25.10 -5.78 2.96
CA ALA A 601 26.03 -5.82 1.84
C ALA A 601 25.68 -6.92 0.84
N ALA A 602 25.36 -8.13 1.31
CA ALA A 602 24.90 -9.24 0.47
C ALA A 602 23.59 -8.92 -0.27
N ALA A 603 22.63 -8.30 0.43
CA ALA A 603 21.36 -7.86 -0.16
C ALA A 603 21.58 -6.76 -1.20
N ALA A 604 22.42 -5.75 -0.91
CA ALA A 604 22.76 -4.69 -1.83
C ALA A 604 23.44 -5.24 -3.09
N TRP A 605 24.38 -6.18 -2.95
CA TRP A 605 25.05 -6.81 -4.10
C TRP A 605 24.07 -7.58 -4.98
N ALA A 606 23.21 -8.41 -4.38
CA ALA A 606 22.15 -9.11 -5.09
C ALA A 606 21.22 -8.14 -5.83
N ASP A 607 20.77 -7.06 -5.18
CA ASP A 607 19.98 -5.98 -5.80
C ASP A 607 20.71 -5.33 -6.98
N GLY A 608 22.01 -5.08 -6.84
CA GLY A 608 22.83 -4.49 -7.89
C GLY A 608 22.93 -5.37 -9.13
N LEU A 609 23.26 -6.65 -8.96
CA LEU A 609 23.23 -7.63 -10.06
C LEU A 609 21.85 -7.68 -10.70
N ARG A 610 20.81 -7.57 -9.87
CA ARG A 610 19.44 -7.56 -10.36
C ARG A 610 19.12 -6.30 -11.18
N GLN A 611 19.62 -5.13 -10.82
CA GLN A 611 19.45 -3.90 -11.61
C GLN A 611 20.20 -3.97 -12.94
N LEU A 612 21.32 -4.70 -12.99
CA LEU A 612 22.07 -5.00 -14.21
C LEU A 612 21.37 -6.01 -15.14
N GLY A 613 20.24 -6.58 -14.70
CA GLY A 613 19.40 -7.46 -15.52
C GLY A 613 19.68 -8.95 -15.34
N MET A 614 20.59 -9.35 -14.44
CA MET A 614 20.79 -10.76 -14.08
C MET A 614 19.51 -11.32 -13.42
N ARG A 615 18.98 -12.42 -13.94
CA ARG A 615 17.76 -13.06 -13.41
C ARG A 615 17.80 -14.56 -13.51
N LEU A 616 17.22 -15.20 -12.50
CA LEU A 616 16.85 -16.61 -12.52
C LEU A 616 15.34 -16.69 -12.71
N VAL A 617 14.90 -16.55 -13.97
CA VAL A 617 13.47 -16.64 -14.32
C VAL A 617 12.96 -18.04 -13.97
N PRO A 618 11.87 -18.16 -13.16
CA PRO A 618 11.35 -19.47 -12.76
C PRO A 618 11.00 -20.35 -13.95
N GLU A 619 11.62 -21.52 -14.00
CA GLU A 619 11.32 -22.56 -15.00
C GLU A 619 10.03 -23.29 -14.60
N HIS A 620 8.98 -23.15 -15.41
CA HIS A 620 7.69 -23.73 -15.08
C HIS A 620 7.65 -25.25 -15.26
N THR A 621 6.78 -25.93 -14.53
CA THR A 621 6.69 -27.40 -14.53
C THR A 621 5.48 -27.97 -15.28
N LEU A 622 4.83 -27.14 -16.09
CA LEU A 622 3.53 -27.43 -16.71
C LEU A 622 3.60 -28.17 -18.06
N GLY A 623 4.79 -28.30 -18.65
CA GLY A 623 4.97 -28.89 -19.98
C GLY A 623 4.51 -27.98 -21.13
N ASN A 624 4.87 -28.38 -22.34
CA ASN A 624 4.70 -27.56 -23.55
C ASN A 624 3.28 -27.57 -24.11
N ASP A 625 2.50 -28.61 -23.80
CA ASP A 625 1.10 -28.72 -24.21
C ASP A 625 0.23 -27.67 -23.49
N ALA A 626 0.59 -27.32 -22.25
CA ALA A 626 -0.12 -26.35 -21.44
C ALA A 626 0.40 -24.91 -21.65
N ILE A 627 1.73 -24.75 -21.69
CA ILE A 627 2.41 -23.45 -21.81
C ILE A 627 3.38 -23.51 -23.00
N PRO A 628 3.24 -22.65 -24.03
CA PRO A 628 4.13 -22.66 -25.19
C PRO A 628 5.59 -22.32 -24.85
N GLU A 629 6.57 -23.03 -25.43
CA GLU A 629 8.03 -22.82 -25.20
C GLU A 629 8.49 -21.38 -25.49
N GLY A 630 7.86 -20.72 -26.45
CA GLY A 630 8.17 -19.35 -26.87
C GLY A 630 7.32 -18.25 -26.20
N LEU A 631 6.74 -18.51 -25.02
CA LEU A 631 5.85 -17.57 -24.35
C LEU A 631 6.56 -16.29 -23.88
N ASN A 632 6.26 -15.16 -24.53
CA ASN A 632 6.61 -13.84 -24.03
C ASN A 632 5.79 -13.52 -22.77
N GLN A 633 6.43 -12.99 -21.73
CA GLN A 633 5.76 -12.38 -20.59
C GLN A 633 5.90 -10.87 -20.68
N LEU A 634 4.77 -10.14 -20.73
CA LEU A 634 4.73 -8.70 -20.91
C LEU A 634 3.98 -8.04 -19.75
N ALA A 635 4.60 -7.10 -19.04
CA ALA A 635 3.92 -6.26 -18.05
C ALA A 635 3.81 -4.82 -18.52
N PHE A 636 2.64 -4.21 -18.27
CA PHE A 636 2.47 -2.75 -18.36
C PHE A 636 2.41 -2.15 -16.98
N TRP A 637 3.08 -1.01 -16.81
CA TRP A 637 3.08 -0.24 -15.57
C TRP A 637 3.04 1.26 -15.87
N LEU A 638 2.45 2.03 -14.97
CA LEU A 638 2.36 3.48 -15.07
C LEU A 638 3.20 4.10 -13.96
N VAL A 639 4.35 4.65 -14.34
CA VAL A 639 5.19 5.46 -13.45
C VAL A 639 4.52 6.83 -13.31
N LYS A 640 4.00 7.16 -12.12
CA LYS A 640 3.20 8.37 -11.87
C LYS A 640 3.79 9.19 -10.73
N ARG A 641 3.80 10.51 -10.91
CA ARG A 641 4.10 11.48 -9.87
C ARG A 641 3.05 12.58 -9.82
N GLN A 642 2.61 12.93 -8.62
CA GLN A 642 1.69 14.04 -8.40
C GLN A 642 2.45 15.37 -8.31
N ALA A 643 1.89 16.42 -8.92
CA ALA A 643 2.42 17.78 -8.80
C ALA A 643 2.41 18.32 -7.36
N ALA A 644 1.72 17.67 -6.41
CA ALA A 644 1.72 18.03 -5.00
C ALA A 644 3.01 17.63 -4.26
N GLY A 645 3.83 16.74 -4.84
CA GLY A 645 5.09 16.28 -4.27
C GLY A 645 6.13 17.40 -4.10
N GLU A 646 7.26 17.07 -3.50
CA GLU A 646 8.26 18.06 -3.07
C GLU A 646 8.78 18.99 -4.18
N MET A 647 8.91 18.46 -5.39
CA MET A 647 9.38 19.23 -6.55
C MET A 647 8.25 19.96 -7.28
N GLY A 648 6.97 19.80 -6.91
CA GLY A 648 5.91 20.53 -7.60
C GLY A 648 5.64 20.12 -9.07
N ARG A 649 6.30 19.05 -9.57
CA ARG A 649 6.23 18.62 -10.98
C ARG A 649 5.67 17.20 -11.09
N ALA A 650 4.69 17.04 -11.97
CA ALA A 650 4.12 15.73 -12.29
C ALA A 650 5.01 14.97 -13.28
N GLN A 651 4.99 13.64 -13.19
CA GLN A 651 5.57 12.71 -14.15
C GLN A 651 4.49 11.69 -14.47
N PHE A 652 4.42 11.31 -15.74
CA PHE A 652 3.54 10.25 -16.21
C PHE A 652 4.23 9.55 -17.37
N THR A 653 4.75 8.35 -17.12
CA THR A 653 5.43 7.55 -18.14
C THR A 653 4.86 6.12 -18.10
N PRO A 654 4.12 5.67 -19.13
CA PRO A 654 3.80 4.26 -19.25
C PRO A 654 5.07 3.49 -19.64
N VAL A 655 5.28 2.32 -19.04
CA VAL A 655 6.40 1.44 -19.31
C VAL A 655 5.90 0.04 -19.62
N ALA A 656 6.66 -0.66 -20.46
CA ALA A 656 6.45 -2.07 -20.76
C ALA A 656 7.72 -2.86 -20.44
N ILE A 657 7.59 -3.94 -19.68
CA ILE A 657 8.68 -4.88 -19.37
C ILE A 657 8.38 -6.20 -20.08
N LEU A 658 9.41 -6.79 -20.70
CA LEU A 658 9.31 -8.01 -21.47
C LEU A 658 10.36 -9.03 -21.02
N ILE A 659 9.92 -10.20 -20.60
CA ILE A 659 10.74 -11.42 -20.54
C ILE A 659 10.45 -12.21 -21.82
N ARG A 660 11.48 -12.41 -22.64
CA ARG A 660 11.42 -13.17 -23.88
C ARG A 660 12.26 -14.45 -23.73
N PRO A 661 11.68 -15.65 -23.93
CA PRO A 661 12.44 -16.89 -23.90
C PRO A 661 13.63 -16.85 -24.86
N GLY A 662 14.78 -17.35 -24.40
CA GLY A 662 16.03 -17.36 -25.17
C GLY A 662 16.75 -16.00 -25.32
N HIS A 663 16.15 -14.89 -24.86
CA HIS A 663 16.82 -13.59 -24.85
C HIS A 663 17.76 -13.49 -23.64
N LYS A 664 18.94 -12.89 -23.82
CA LYS A 664 20.01 -12.83 -22.80
C LYS A 664 19.69 -11.95 -21.58
N SER A 665 18.72 -11.05 -21.71
CA SER A 665 18.35 -10.07 -20.68
C SER A 665 16.87 -9.71 -20.72
N ILE A 666 16.36 -9.19 -19.60
CA ILE A 666 15.04 -8.54 -19.55
C ILE A 666 15.06 -7.29 -20.40
N LEU A 667 13.96 -7.08 -21.13
CA LEU A 667 13.77 -5.93 -22.00
C LEU A 667 12.76 -4.95 -21.41
N GLY A 668 12.93 -3.69 -21.76
CA GLY A 668 12.11 -2.57 -21.34
C GLY A 668 11.77 -1.67 -22.53
N ARG A 669 10.65 -0.94 -22.43
CA ARG A 669 10.23 0.03 -23.43
C ARG A 669 9.41 1.15 -22.80
N THR A 670 9.61 2.38 -23.28
CA THR A 670 8.74 3.54 -23.04
C THR A 670 8.20 4.06 -24.37
N PRO A 671 7.25 5.01 -24.38
CA PRO A 671 6.83 5.67 -25.63
C PRO A 671 7.98 6.32 -26.42
N ASP A 672 9.07 6.67 -25.75
CA ASP A 672 10.17 7.48 -26.31
C ASP A 672 11.31 6.63 -26.87
N THR A 673 11.38 5.38 -26.43
CA THR A 673 12.34 4.42 -26.95
C THR A 673 11.91 3.93 -28.34
N THR A 674 12.85 3.92 -29.28
CA THR A 674 12.62 3.46 -30.67
C THR A 674 12.33 1.96 -30.77
N GLY A 675 12.73 1.18 -29.76
CA GLY A 675 12.52 -0.26 -29.68
C GLY A 675 12.64 -0.79 -28.26
N TRP A 676 12.79 -2.11 -28.13
CA TRP A 676 13.08 -2.76 -26.85
C TRP A 676 14.55 -2.53 -26.46
N ILE A 677 14.80 -2.05 -25.25
CA ILE A 677 16.14 -1.82 -24.68
C ILE A 677 16.37 -2.71 -23.47
N PRO A 678 17.62 -3.07 -23.11
CA PRO A 678 17.91 -3.78 -21.87
C PRO A 678 17.36 -3.06 -20.62
N TYR A 679 16.90 -3.83 -19.64
CA TYR A 679 16.33 -3.31 -18.39
C TYR A 679 17.19 -2.23 -17.69
N PRO A 680 18.53 -2.35 -17.58
CA PRO A 680 19.35 -1.30 -16.96
C PRO A 680 19.27 0.04 -17.71
N GLN A 681 19.23 -0.01 -19.05
CA GLN A 681 19.08 1.18 -19.88
C GLN A 681 17.70 1.79 -19.73
N LEU A 682 16.64 0.98 -19.54
CA LEU A 682 15.32 1.48 -19.19
C LEU A 682 15.36 2.23 -17.86
N LEU A 683 15.98 1.65 -16.82
CA LEU A 683 16.06 2.27 -15.50
C LEU A 683 16.77 3.63 -15.55
N VAL A 684 17.91 3.69 -16.24
CA VAL A 684 18.64 4.95 -16.50
C VAL A 684 17.76 5.94 -17.27
N ALA A 685 17.12 5.48 -18.35
CA ALA A 685 16.26 6.32 -19.16
C ALA A 685 15.07 6.87 -18.38
N LEU A 686 14.52 6.19 -17.38
CA LEU A 686 13.39 6.70 -16.59
C LEU A 686 13.76 7.88 -15.69
N THR A 687 15.04 8.03 -15.36
CA THR A 687 15.53 9.16 -14.57
C THR A 687 15.44 10.46 -15.37
N GLY A 688 15.12 11.58 -14.71
CA GLY A 688 15.09 12.90 -15.34
C GLY A 688 13.89 13.21 -16.25
N HIS A 689 12.96 12.26 -16.46
CA HIS A 689 11.76 12.47 -17.28
C HIS A 689 10.70 13.29 -16.55
N VAL A 690 10.87 14.61 -16.52
CA VAL A 690 9.79 15.53 -16.16
C VAL A 690 9.03 15.89 -17.44
N ARG A 691 7.77 15.49 -17.57
CA ARG A 691 6.89 15.86 -18.68
C ARG A 691 5.72 16.73 -18.18
N PRO A 692 5.88 18.06 -18.09
CA PRO A 692 4.78 18.93 -17.68
C PRO A 692 3.80 19.25 -18.82
N GLU A 693 4.23 19.20 -20.08
CA GLU A 693 3.58 19.99 -21.14
C GLU A 693 2.60 19.18 -22.00
N ASP A 694 2.97 17.97 -22.43
CA ASP A 694 2.19 17.21 -23.43
C ASP A 694 1.07 16.32 -22.84
N LEU A 695 1.14 15.97 -21.55
CA LEU A 695 0.23 15.02 -20.88
C LEU A 695 -0.42 15.61 -19.61
N ALA A 696 -0.83 16.88 -19.69
CA ALA A 696 -1.39 17.62 -18.55
C ALA A 696 -2.75 17.09 -18.08
N THR A 697 -3.54 16.46 -18.95
CA THR A 697 -4.91 16.00 -18.64
C THR A 697 -5.04 14.48 -18.55
N ALA A 698 -6.03 14.00 -17.79
CA ALA A 698 -6.31 12.57 -17.67
C ALA A 698 -6.72 11.93 -19.02
N ASP A 699 -7.39 12.67 -19.90
CA ASP A 699 -7.78 12.19 -21.24
C ASP A 699 -6.56 12.03 -22.15
N GLN A 700 -5.65 13.01 -22.18
CA GLN A 700 -4.37 12.89 -22.90
C GLN A 700 -3.56 11.70 -22.40
N GLN A 701 -3.45 11.53 -21.07
CA GLN A 701 -2.77 10.39 -20.46
C GLN A 701 -3.42 9.05 -20.86
N THR A 702 -4.76 8.99 -20.89
CA THR A 702 -5.51 7.78 -21.29
C THR A 702 -5.27 7.44 -22.76
N LYS A 703 -5.29 8.43 -23.65
CA LYS A 703 -4.98 8.26 -25.09
C LYS A 703 -3.54 7.80 -25.30
N ALA A 704 -2.58 8.40 -24.59
CA ALA A 704 -1.17 8.03 -24.67
C ALA A 704 -0.93 6.58 -24.20
N VAL A 705 -1.55 6.17 -23.09
CA VAL A 705 -1.52 4.76 -22.64
C VAL A 705 -2.11 3.83 -23.69
N ALA A 706 -3.28 4.17 -24.23
CA ALA A 706 -3.94 3.34 -25.24
C ALA A 706 -3.07 3.15 -26.49
N ALA A 707 -2.48 4.23 -27.02
CA ALA A 707 -1.58 4.18 -28.16
C ALA A 707 -0.32 3.35 -27.87
N PHE A 708 0.28 3.55 -26.69
CA PHE A 708 1.47 2.79 -26.27
C PHE A 708 1.19 1.29 -26.14
N VAL A 709 0.09 0.91 -25.47
CA VAL A 709 -0.33 -0.49 -25.32
C VAL A 709 -0.62 -1.10 -26.70
N GLN A 710 -1.39 -0.41 -27.53
CA GLN A 710 -1.72 -0.86 -28.88
C GLN A 710 -0.46 -1.13 -29.71
N ASN A 711 0.44 -0.14 -29.81
CA ASN A 711 1.68 -0.26 -30.58
C ASN A 711 2.54 -1.41 -30.06
N THR A 712 2.66 -1.55 -28.74
CA THR A 712 3.46 -2.63 -28.13
C THR A 712 2.88 -4.00 -28.47
N LEU A 713 1.57 -4.21 -28.31
CA LEU A 713 0.92 -5.48 -28.64
C LEU A 713 1.03 -5.83 -30.12
N TYR A 714 0.90 -4.84 -31.03
CA TYR A 714 1.08 -5.08 -32.46
C TYR A 714 2.48 -5.62 -32.80
N THR A 715 3.53 -5.18 -32.11
CA THR A 715 4.89 -5.72 -32.32
C THR A 715 5.07 -7.17 -31.89
N LEU A 716 4.16 -7.71 -31.07
CA LEU A 716 4.22 -9.08 -30.52
C LEU A 716 3.13 -10.00 -31.08
N ARG A 717 2.31 -9.52 -32.02
CA ARG A 717 1.11 -10.21 -32.55
C ARG A 717 1.38 -11.62 -33.09
N GLY A 718 2.58 -11.85 -33.62
CA GLY A 718 3.01 -13.12 -34.21
C GLY A 718 3.56 -14.15 -33.20
N THR A 719 3.66 -13.80 -31.92
CA THR A 719 4.30 -14.64 -30.88
C THR A 719 3.35 -14.90 -29.72
N PRO A 720 3.36 -16.11 -29.12
CA PRO A 720 2.61 -16.37 -27.89
C PRO A 720 2.99 -15.35 -26.81
N THR A 721 1.99 -14.68 -26.22
CA THR A 721 2.25 -13.57 -25.30
C THR A 721 1.23 -13.58 -24.15
N LEU A 722 1.75 -13.59 -22.92
CA LEU A 722 1.00 -13.34 -21.70
C LEU A 722 1.19 -11.88 -21.28
N VAL A 723 0.13 -11.08 -21.32
CA VAL A 723 0.13 -9.75 -20.74
C VAL A 723 -0.30 -9.83 -19.29
N VAL A 724 0.50 -9.30 -18.38
CA VAL A 724 0.19 -9.23 -16.95
C VAL A 724 0.01 -7.77 -16.56
N THR A 725 -1.13 -7.41 -15.96
CA THR A 725 -1.41 -6.02 -15.55
C THR A 725 -1.79 -5.94 -14.08
N HIS A 726 -1.18 -5.02 -13.34
CA HIS A 726 -1.61 -4.69 -11.98
C HIS A 726 -2.79 -3.71 -12.01
N ALA A 727 -3.95 -4.14 -11.52
CA ALA A 727 -5.21 -3.40 -11.66
C ALA A 727 -5.16 -2.03 -10.96
N GLN A 728 -4.67 -1.98 -9.72
CA GLN A 728 -4.61 -0.77 -8.91
C GLN A 728 -3.66 0.28 -9.53
N ASN A 729 -2.56 -0.16 -10.16
CA ASN A 729 -1.63 0.75 -10.84
C ASN A 729 -2.23 1.30 -12.16
N THR A 730 -2.79 0.43 -13.00
CA THR A 730 -3.05 0.76 -14.43
C THR A 730 -4.46 1.28 -14.72
N ARG A 731 -5.49 0.80 -14.01
CA ARG A 731 -6.91 1.02 -14.37
C ARG A 731 -7.34 2.49 -14.46
N THR A 732 -6.68 3.39 -13.73
CA THR A 732 -7.05 4.83 -13.76
C THR A 732 -6.80 5.50 -15.10
N ARG A 733 -5.97 4.91 -15.96
CA ARG A 733 -5.71 5.36 -17.35
C ARG A 733 -5.98 4.27 -18.38
N TRP A 734 -6.46 3.12 -17.91
CA TRP A 734 -6.97 2.04 -18.73
C TRP A 734 -8.24 1.48 -18.06
N PRO A 735 -9.37 2.22 -18.10
CA PRO A 735 -10.56 1.91 -17.32
C PRO A 735 -11.17 0.54 -17.58
N TRP A 736 -10.92 -0.07 -18.74
CA TRP A 736 -11.31 -1.45 -19.04
C TRP A 736 -10.83 -2.47 -17.98
N LEU A 737 -9.74 -2.18 -17.26
CA LEU A 737 -9.22 -3.04 -16.17
C LEU A 737 -9.98 -2.90 -14.84
N THR A 738 -11.06 -2.14 -14.76
CA THR A 738 -11.99 -2.18 -13.61
C THR A 738 -12.83 -3.46 -13.65
N ASN A 739 -13.36 -3.89 -12.49
CA ASN A 739 -14.16 -5.12 -12.43
C ASN A 739 -15.39 -5.08 -13.35
N ASN A 740 -16.04 -3.93 -13.48
CA ASN A 740 -17.20 -3.73 -14.35
C ASN A 740 -16.81 -3.51 -15.83
N GLY A 741 -15.58 -3.11 -16.12
CA GLY A 741 -15.08 -2.86 -17.47
C GLY A 741 -14.58 -4.12 -18.18
N LEU A 742 -14.15 -5.13 -17.42
CA LEU A 742 -13.63 -6.38 -17.99
C LEU A 742 -14.71 -7.13 -18.77
N LEU A 743 -14.30 -7.65 -19.93
CA LEU A 743 -15.13 -8.46 -20.81
C LEU A 743 -14.36 -9.74 -21.15
N PRO A 744 -14.97 -10.93 -21.01
CA PRO A 744 -14.33 -12.18 -21.42
C PRO A 744 -13.80 -12.09 -22.86
N ASP A 745 -12.53 -12.48 -23.03
CA ASP A 745 -11.83 -12.61 -24.31
C ASP A 745 -11.81 -11.36 -25.22
N ARG A 746 -12.05 -10.18 -24.63
CA ARG A 746 -11.99 -8.88 -25.30
C ARG A 746 -11.01 -7.95 -24.61
N ILE A 747 -10.66 -6.87 -25.30
CA ILE A 747 -9.83 -5.77 -24.80
C ILE A 747 -10.40 -4.46 -25.33
N GLN A 748 -10.43 -3.44 -24.49
CA GLN A 748 -10.80 -2.09 -24.89
C GLN A 748 -9.65 -1.14 -24.58
N LEU A 749 -9.22 -0.37 -25.57
CA LEU A 749 -8.13 0.60 -25.46
C LEU A 749 -8.68 2.02 -25.63
N GLY A 750 -8.35 2.90 -24.68
CA GLY A 750 -8.83 4.28 -24.66
C GLY A 750 -10.36 4.34 -24.68
N ASN A 751 -10.90 5.24 -25.51
CA ASN A 751 -12.35 5.41 -25.71
C ASN A 751 -12.88 4.61 -26.92
N GLY A 752 -12.08 3.70 -27.50
CA GLY A 752 -12.49 2.86 -28.63
C GLY A 752 -13.45 1.73 -28.20
N PRO A 753 -14.02 0.98 -29.16
CA PRO A 753 -14.88 -0.16 -28.86
C PRO A 753 -14.08 -1.36 -28.32
N ALA A 754 -14.74 -2.22 -27.54
CA ALA A 754 -14.16 -3.48 -27.09
C ALA A 754 -13.99 -4.49 -28.24
N GLN A 755 -12.75 -4.92 -28.47
CA GLN A 755 -12.35 -5.78 -29.58
C GLN A 755 -11.96 -7.18 -29.09
N ARG A 756 -12.08 -8.20 -29.94
CA ARG A 756 -11.63 -9.56 -29.60
C ARG A 756 -10.11 -9.58 -29.39
N LEU A 757 -9.63 -10.24 -28.33
CA LEU A 757 -8.19 -10.34 -28.03
C LEU A 757 -7.38 -10.89 -29.21
N ARG A 758 -7.94 -11.86 -29.93
CA ARG A 758 -7.30 -12.50 -31.10
C ARG A 758 -6.93 -11.53 -32.24
N LEU A 759 -7.53 -10.33 -32.29
CA LEU A 759 -7.14 -9.29 -33.25
C LEU A 759 -5.74 -8.74 -32.96
N PHE A 760 -5.32 -8.71 -31.69
CA PHE A 760 -4.02 -8.24 -31.25
C PHE A 760 -2.96 -9.36 -31.21
N GLY A 761 -3.37 -10.62 -31.29
CA GLY A 761 -2.51 -11.81 -31.39
C GLY A 761 -3.31 -13.09 -31.19
N GLN A 762 -3.13 -14.10 -32.05
CA GLN A 762 -3.90 -15.35 -31.96
C GLN A 762 -3.69 -16.06 -30.60
N ASN A 763 -2.47 -15.96 -30.08
CA ASN A 763 -2.03 -16.56 -28.81
C ASN A 763 -1.81 -15.49 -27.72
N LEU A 764 -2.54 -14.37 -27.79
CA LEU A 764 -2.54 -13.36 -26.75
C LEU A 764 -3.44 -13.80 -25.59
N ARG A 765 -2.89 -13.78 -24.38
CA ARG A 765 -3.60 -13.99 -23.12
C ARG A 765 -3.36 -12.79 -22.21
N ILE A 766 -4.33 -12.48 -21.34
CA ILE A 766 -4.19 -11.39 -20.36
C ILE A 766 -4.49 -11.93 -18.96
N ALA A 767 -3.64 -11.59 -18.00
CA ALA A 767 -3.88 -11.77 -16.59
C ALA A 767 -3.94 -10.42 -15.89
N ARG A 768 -5.10 -10.08 -15.34
CA ARG A 768 -5.26 -8.94 -14.45
C ARG A 768 -5.03 -9.38 -13.01
N ILE A 769 -4.10 -8.72 -12.33
CA ILE A 769 -3.78 -8.97 -10.92
C ILE A 769 -4.40 -7.88 -10.05
N ALA A 770 -5.03 -8.29 -8.95
CA ALA A 770 -5.44 -7.39 -7.87
C ALA A 770 -4.85 -7.86 -6.53
N THR A 771 -4.35 -6.91 -5.74
CA THR A 771 -3.82 -7.10 -4.38
C THR A 771 -4.83 -6.66 -3.31
N ASN A 772 -4.45 -6.75 -2.04
CA ASN A 772 -5.27 -6.28 -0.92
C ASN A 772 -5.27 -4.75 -0.75
N ASP A 773 -4.60 -4.02 -1.64
CA ASP A 773 -4.60 -2.56 -1.68
C ASP A 773 -6.02 -2.03 -1.62
N ARG A 774 -6.26 -1.12 -0.67
CA ARG A 774 -7.58 -0.53 -0.39
C ARG A 774 -8.66 -1.59 -0.10
N ASP A 775 -8.31 -2.74 0.45
CA ASP A 775 -9.21 -3.88 0.75
C ASP A 775 -9.92 -4.48 -0.48
N GLU A 776 -9.30 -4.41 -1.66
CA GLU A 776 -9.89 -4.96 -2.90
C GLU A 776 -9.96 -6.48 -2.93
N THR A 777 -8.97 -7.18 -2.37
CA THR A 777 -9.03 -8.61 -2.08
C THR A 777 -9.21 -8.84 -0.58
N PRO A 778 -9.98 -9.87 -0.16
CA PRO A 778 -10.25 -10.09 1.26
C PRO A 778 -9.02 -10.58 2.02
N GLN A 779 -8.99 -10.32 3.33
CA GLN A 779 -8.10 -11.06 4.24
C GLN A 779 -8.51 -12.55 4.26
N TRP A 780 -7.63 -13.43 4.74
CA TRP A 780 -7.91 -14.88 4.74
C TRP A 780 -7.15 -15.61 5.85
N TRP A 781 -7.50 -16.88 6.04
CA TRP A 781 -6.78 -17.84 6.88
C TRP A 781 -7.00 -19.27 6.36
N ALA A 782 -6.09 -20.17 6.71
CA ALA A 782 -6.32 -21.62 6.55
C ALA A 782 -7.12 -22.15 7.76
N PRO A 783 -8.22 -22.91 7.53
CA PRO A 783 -9.06 -23.42 8.60
C PRO A 783 -8.35 -24.49 9.44
N LYS A 784 -8.89 -24.78 10.64
CA LYS A 784 -8.46 -25.92 11.44
C LYS A 784 -8.90 -27.21 10.75
N THR A 785 -7.99 -28.17 10.62
CA THR A 785 -8.25 -29.44 9.91
C THR A 785 -8.79 -30.56 10.83
N ASP A 786 -8.78 -30.39 12.15
CA ASP A 786 -9.34 -31.35 13.12
C ASP A 786 -9.70 -30.68 14.47
N PRO A 787 -10.93 -30.82 14.99
CA PRO A 787 -11.30 -30.40 16.36
C PRO A 787 -10.60 -31.22 17.46
N SER A 788 -10.22 -32.47 17.17
CA SER A 788 -9.66 -33.44 18.12
C SER A 788 -8.13 -33.61 18.00
N GLY A 789 -7.53 -33.13 16.92
CA GLY A 789 -6.13 -33.39 16.57
C GLY A 789 -5.30 -32.12 16.42
N GLY A 790 -4.94 -31.46 17.52
CA GLY A 790 -3.74 -30.61 17.74
C GLY A 790 -3.31 -29.53 16.72
N LYS A 791 -3.93 -29.38 15.56
CA LYS A 791 -3.50 -28.51 14.46
C LYS A 791 -4.31 -27.22 14.48
N SER A 792 -3.64 -26.14 14.86
CA SER A 792 -4.22 -24.81 14.87
C SER A 792 -4.39 -24.28 13.43
N GLY A 793 -5.33 -23.35 13.21
CA GLY A 793 -5.48 -22.69 11.90
C GLY A 793 -4.23 -21.88 11.57
N GLY A 794 -4.07 -21.44 10.32
CA GLY A 794 -2.80 -20.79 9.96
C GLY A 794 -2.71 -20.16 8.58
N ILE A 795 -1.50 -20.22 8.02
CA ILE A 795 -1.13 -19.67 6.72
C ILE A 795 -0.73 -20.84 5.83
N SER A 796 -1.05 -20.72 4.54
CA SER A 796 -0.72 -21.73 3.54
C SER A 796 -0.38 -21.08 2.20
N LYS A 797 0.74 -21.44 1.59
CA LYS A 797 0.97 -21.16 0.16
C LYS A 797 0.12 -22.04 -0.76
N GLY A 798 -0.18 -21.50 -1.93
CA GLY A 798 -0.73 -22.23 -3.07
C GLY A 798 -1.44 -21.32 -4.07
N LEU A 799 -1.79 -21.91 -5.21
CA LEU A 799 -2.86 -21.44 -6.09
C LEU A 799 -4.20 -22.03 -5.61
N TRP A 800 -5.23 -21.20 -5.57
CA TRP A 800 -6.55 -21.54 -5.06
C TRP A 800 -7.64 -21.18 -6.05
N LYS A 801 -8.73 -21.94 -6.03
CA LYS A 801 -9.95 -21.68 -6.82
C LYS A 801 -11.21 -21.82 -5.94
N PRO A 802 -12.29 -21.10 -6.23
CA PRO A 802 -13.56 -21.29 -5.53
C PRO A 802 -14.01 -22.75 -5.56
N ALA A 803 -14.50 -23.29 -4.45
CA ALA A 803 -14.98 -24.68 -4.39
C ALA A 803 -16.17 -24.92 -5.34
N ASP A 804 -17.01 -23.91 -5.51
CA ASP A 804 -18.20 -23.88 -6.36
C ASP A 804 -17.91 -23.42 -7.80
N HIS A 805 -16.65 -23.46 -8.24
CA HIS A 805 -16.28 -23.06 -9.59
C HIS A 805 -17.05 -23.83 -10.67
N ASP A 806 -17.54 -23.09 -11.67
CA ASP A 806 -18.11 -23.67 -12.88
C ASP A 806 -17.01 -23.89 -13.95
N GLU A 807 -17.39 -24.49 -15.08
CA GLU A 807 -16.52 -24.71 -16.24
C GLU A 807 -16.05 -23.39 -16.90
N SER A 808 -16.61 -22.25 -16.49
CA SER A 808 -16.30 -20.91 -17.00
C SER A 808 -15.37 -20.11 -16.08
N ASN A 809 -14.93 -20.68 -14.95
CA ASN A 809 -14.13 -19.98 -13.95
C ASN A 809 -12.85 -19.39 -14.53
N ARG A 810 -12.67 -18.08 -14.27
CA ARG A 810 -11.52 -17.28 -14.72
C ARG A 810 -10.80 -16.60 -13.56
N ILE A 811 -11.25 -16.85 -12.33
CA ILE A 811 -10.73 -16.21 -11.13
C ILE A 811 -9.97 -17.24 -10.30
N PHE A 812 -8.71 -16.94 -10.04
CA PHE A 812 -7.83 -17.75 -9.21
C PHE A 812 -7.18 -16.86 -8.15
N TYR A 813 -6.73 -17.48 -7.07
CA TYR A 813 -6.05 -16.76 -5.99
C TYR A 813 -4.69 -17.37 -5.69
N SER A 814 -3.73 -16.56 -5.27
CA SER A 814 -2.34 -16.97 -5.09
C SER A 814 -1.80 -16.45 -3.76
N THR A 815 -1.26 -17.34 -2.93
CA THR A 815 -0.69 -17.00 -1.61
C THR A 815 0.74 -17.53 -1.48
N SER A 816 1.55 -16.85 -0.67
CA SER A 816 2.90 -17.27 -0.28
C SER A 816 2.94 -17.84 1.14
N ASP A 817 4.08 -18.46 1.48
CA ASP A 817 4.34 -18.91 2.85
C ASP A 817 4.94 -17.78 3.70
N LYS A 818 4.94 -18.01 5.00
CA LYS A 818 5.59 -17.13 5.98
C LYS A 818 7.11 -17.07 5.77
N PRO A 819 7.71 -15.86 5.72
CA PRO A 819 9.16 -15.68 5.63
C PRO A 819 9.88 -16.40 6.75
N GLY A 820 11.06 -16.93 6.45
CA GLY A 820 11.87 -17.66 7.45
C GLY A 820 12.31 -16.78 8.62
N THR A 821 12.42 -15.48 8.39
CA THR A 821 12.81 -14.47 9.39
C THR A 821 11.70 -14.13 10.39
N HIS A 822 10.43 -14.44 10.07
CA HIS A 822 9.32 -14.13 10.96
C HIS A 822 9.02 -15.30 11.89
N THR A 823 9.33 -15.15 13.18
CA THR A 823 9.24 -16.25 14.17
C THR A 823 7.93 -16.26 14.97
N LEU A 824 7.15 -15.18 14.95
CA LEU A 824 5.91 -15.06 15.77
C LEU A 824 4.88 -16.14 15.44
N SER A 825 4.23 -16.72 16.45
CA SER A 825 3.22 -17.78 16.26
C SER A 825 1.97 -17.26 15.54
N VAL A 826 1.35 -18.10 14.70
CA VAL A 826 0.06 -17.80 14.04
C VAL A 826 -1.10 -17.63 15.03
N GLU A 827 -0.92 -18.14 16.25
CA GLU A 827 -1.86 -18.05 17.37
C GLU A 827 -1.61 -16.84 18.29
N SER A 828 -0.55 -16.07 18.07
CA SER A 828 -0.24 -14.89 18.90
C SER A 828 -1.37 -13.86 18.83
N THR A 829 -1.67 -13.25 19.97
CA THR A 829 -2.79 -12.33 20.15
C THR A 829 -2.34 -10.94 20.57
N LYS A 830 -3.15 -9.93 20.24
CA LYS A 830 -2.99 -8.54 20.66
C LYS A 830 -4.19 -7.99 21.40
N LEU A 831 -5.38 -8.56 21.22
CA LEU A 831 -6.62 -8.00 21.77
C LEU A 831 -7.02 -8.67 23.08
N THR A 832 -6.66 -9.93 23.23
CA THR A 832 -7.04 -10.76 24.37
C THR A 832 -5.89 -11.71 24.69
N HIS A 833 -5.72 -12.08 25.95
CA HIS A 833 -4.76 -13.10 26.34
C HIS A 833 -5.09 -14.44 25.67
N ARG A 834 -4.04 -15.22 25.40
CA ARG A 834 -4.15 -16.64 25.03
C ARG A 834 -3.46 -17.50 26.05
N ILE A 835 -3.93 -18.73 26.22
CA ILE A 835 -3.20 -19.76 26.97
C ILE A 835 -2.29 -20.53 26.00
N THR A 836 -0.98 -20.47 26.26
CA THR A 836 0.02 -21.18 25.46
C THR A 836 0.01 -22.68 25.76
N PRO A 837 0.63 -23.54 24.92
CA PRO A 837 0.81 -24.97 25.23
C PRO A 837 1.59 -25.25 26.52
N LYS A 838 2.28 -24.24 27.07
CA LYS A 838 2.96 -24.30 28.38
C LYS A 838 2.09 -23.78 29.52
N GLU A 839 0.77 -23.69 29.31
CA GLU A 839 -0.25 -23.19 30.25
C GLU A 839 -0.01 -21.77 30.78
N LYS A 840 0.79 -20.97 30.07
CA LYS A 840 1.04 -19.57 30.40
C LYS A 840 0.13 -18.65 29.60
N ALA A 841 -0.48 -17.67 30.26
CA ALA A 841 -1.14 -16.55 29.60
C ALA A 841 -0.11 -15.70 28.84
N GLU A 842 -0.42 -15.33 27.60
CA GLU A 842 0.43 -14.53 26.74
C GLU A 842 -0.40 -13.51 25.94
N ILE A 843 0.15 -12.31 25.75
CA ILE A 843 -0.29 -11.30 24.79
C ILE A 843 0.97 -10.63 24.20
N ARG A 844 0.99 -10.35 22.89
CA ARG A 844 2.17 -9.83 22.17
C ARG A 844 1.82 -8.60 21.33
N PRO A 845 1.37 -7.49 21.96
CA PRO A 845 0.95 -6.30 21.25
C PRO A 845 2.12 -5.53 20.60
N ASP A 846 3.33 -5.70 21.11
CA ASP A 846 4.58 -5.09 20.64
C ASP A 846 5.07 -5.65 19.29
N LYS A 847 4.70 -6.89 18.94
CA LYS A 847 5.22 -7.56 17.75
C LYS A 847 4.38 -7.30 16.49
N ASN A 848 5.05 -7.09 15.36
CA ASN A 848 4.39 -6.99 14.06
C ASN A 848 3.78 -8.35 13.68
N ALA A 849 2.56 -8.32 13.14
CA ALA A 849 1.92 -9.49 12.57
C ALA A 849 2.23 -9.58 11.08
N TRP A 850 2.54 -10.78 10.61
CA TRP A 850 2.76 -11.04 9.19
C TRP A 850 1.68 -11.96 8.64
N ASN A 851 1.07 -11.55 7.52
CA ASN A 851 0.06 -12.32 6.81
C ASN A 851 0.31 -12.18 5.31
N PRO A 852 0.32 -13.27 4.52
CA PRO A 852 0.46 -13.15 3.08
C PRO A 852 -0.79 -12.53 2.47
N GLU A 853 -0.61 -11.74 1.43
CA GLU A 853 -1.71 -11.22 0.64
C GLU A 853 -2.41 -12.33 -0.15
N LEU A 854 -3.69 -12.14 -0.42
CA LEU A 854 -4.48 -12.99 -1.31
C LEU A 854 -4.53 -12.35 -2.70
N LEU A 855 -3.54 -12.63 -3.53
CA LEU A 855 -3.52 -12.09 -4.89
C LEU A 855 -4.63 -12.72 -5.72
N GLN A 856 -5.48 -11.91 -6.35
CA GLN A 856 -6.49 -12.36 -7.30
C GLN A 856 -5.95 -12.27 -8.73
N PHE A 857 -6.06 -13.35 -9.49
CA PHE A 857 -5.80 -13.43 -10.92
C PHE A 857 -7.12 -13.55 -11.68
N ALA A 858 -7.41 -12.59 -12.55
CA ALA A 858 -8.49 -12.69 -13.53
C ALA A 858 -7.90 -12.97 -14.92
N MET A 859 -8.25 -14.14 -15.47
CA MET A 859 -7.64 -14.72 -16.67
C MET A 859 -8.52 -14.51 -17.90
N LEU A 860 -7.98 -13.88 -18.95
CA LEU A 860 -8.69 -13.57 -20.20
C LEU A 860 -7.97 -14.16 -21.42
N GLY A 861 -8.75 -14.54 -22.43
CA GLY A 861 -8.26 -15.16 -23.66
C GLY A 861 -8.33 -16.69 -23.67
N PHE A 862 -9.01 -17.29 -22.71
CA PHE A 862 -9.07 -18.74 -22.51
C PHE A 862 -10.43 -19.31 -22.91
N PRO A 863 -10.48 -20.38 -23.72
CA PRO A 863 -11.72 -21.07 -24.07
C PRO A 863 -12.28 -21.88 -22.88
N GLU A 864 -11.41 -22.48 -22.07
CA GLU A 864 -11.76 -23.41 -20.99
C GLU A 864 -11.15 -22.99 -19.65
N ALA A 865 -11.84 -23.25 -18.54
CA ALA A 865 -11.34 -22.96 -17.19
C ALA A 865 -10.07 -23.75 -16.84
N THR A 866 -9.90 -24.97 -17.36
CA THR A 866 -8.72 -25.81 -17.11
C THR A 866 -7.44 -25.19 -17.70
N GLU A 867 -7.50 -24.66 -18.93
CA GLU A 867 -6.38 -23.91 -19.52
C GLU A 867 -6.09 -22.65 -18.70
N ALA A 868 -7.13 -21.93 -18.26
CA ALA A 868 -6.96 -20.76 -17.40
C ALA A 868 -6.27 -21.10 -16.06
N GLU A 869 -6.59 -22.25 -15.44
CA GLU A 869 -5.95 -22.74 -14.21
C GLU A 869 -4.46 -23.03 -14.42
N GLN A 870 -4.09 -23.66 -15.54
CA GLN A 870 -2.69 -23.91 -15.90
C GLN A 870 -1.91 -22.59 -16.04
N TRP A 871 -2.48 -21.59 -16.70
CA TRP A 871 -1.82 -20.28 -16.87
C TRP A 871 -1.79 -19.47 -15.57
N ALA A 872 -2.80 -19.60 -14.72
CA ALA A 872 -2.76 -19.04 -13.37
C ALA A 872 -1.67 -19.73 -12.51
N MET A 873 -1.46 -21.04 -12.69
CA MET A 873 -0.37 -21.79 -12.06
C MET A 873 0.99 -21.33 -12.56
N PHE A 874 1.14 -21.08 -13.87
CA PHE A 874 2.35 -20.48 -14.42
C PHE A 874 2.69 -19.18 -13.69
N LEU A 875 1.72 -18.27 -13.54
CA LEU A 875 1.91 -17.02 -12.80
C LEU A 875 2.20 -17.21 -11.31
N HIS A 876 1.61 -18.22 -10.66
CA HIS A 876 1.98 -18.58 -9.29
C HIS A 876 3.44 -19.02 -9.21
N GLN A 877 3.91 -19.88 -10.11
CA GLN A 877 5.30 -20.32 -10.16
C GLN A 877 6.27 -19.16 -10.43
N GLN A 878 5.86 -18.18 -11.25
CA GLN A 878 6.65 -16.95 -11.49
C GLN A 878 6.86 -16.08 -10.24
N ARG A 879 6.23 -16.38 -9.10
CA ARG A 879 6.49 -15.68 -7.83
C ARG A 879 7.71 -16.23 -7.07
N PHE A 880 8.24 -17.38 -7.47
CA PHE A 880 9.33 -18.08 -6.76
C PHE A 880 10.63 -18.00 -7.55
N ALA A 881 11.10 -16.79 -7.82
CA ALA A 881 12.39 -16.53 -8.45
C ALA A 881 13.54 -16.76 -7.45
N GLU A 882 14.54 -17.56 -7.84
CA GLU A 882 15.60 -18.01 -6.93
C GLU A 882 16.68 -16.97 -6.65
N ASP A 883 16.70 -15.89 -7.43
CA ASP A 883 17.46 -14.67 -7.12
C ASP A 883 16.78 -13.81 -6.03
N TYR A 884 15.66 -14.29 -5.46
CA TYR A 884 15.01 -13.74 -4.27
C TYR A 884 14.96 -14.79 -3.15
N ARG A 885 15.17 -14.35 -1.91
CA ARG A 885 15.13 -15.24 -0.73
C ARG A 885 13.72 -15.75 -0.42
N GLU A 886 12.73 -14.88 -0.62
CA GLU A 886 11.33 -15.12 -0.28
C GLU A 886 10.46 -15.01 -1.54
N ALA A 887 9.26 -15.60 -1.49
CA ALA A 887 8.32 -15.51 -2.60
C ALA A 887 7.89 -14.05 -2.84
N LEU A 888 7.86 -13.65 -4.10
CA LEU A 888 7.49 -12.30 -4.52
C LEU A 888 6.02 -11.99 -4.20
N GLY A 889 5.78 -10.73 -3.84
CA GLY A 889 4.44 -10.15 -3.69
C GLY A 889 3.64 -10.30 -4.99
N LEU A 890 4.25 -9.96 -6.13
CA LEU A 890 3.69 -10.08 -7.49
C LEU A 890 4.48 -11.12 -8.32
N PRO A 891 3.92 -11.72 -9.39
CA PRO A 891 4.70 -12.51 -10.35
C PRO A 891 5.88 -11.70 -10.91
N LEU A 892 7.01 -12.37 -11.19
CA LEU A 892 8.29 -11.73 -11.53
C LEU A 892 8.17 -10.57 -12.52
N ILE A 893 7.48 -10.76 -13.64
CA ILE A 893 7.35 -9.71 -14.66
C ILE A 893 6.67 -8.43 -14.15
N GLN A 894 5.69 -8.55 -13.26
CA GLN A 894 5.01 -7.40 -12.64
C GLN A 894 5.82 -6.82 -11.50
N HIS A 895 6.50 -7.64 -10.69
CA HIS A 895 7.43 -7.15 -9.68
C HIS A 895 8.53 -6.28 -10.31
N LEU A 896 9.07 -6.67 -11.46
CA LEU A 896 10.06 -5.88 -12.20
C LEU A 896 9.48 -4.56 -12.71
N ALA A 897 8.24 -4.58 -13.18
CA ALA A 897 7.56 -3.37 -13.63
C ALA A 897 7.34 -2.39 -12.47
N GLU A 898 6.96 -2.89 -11.28
CA GLU A 898 6.84 -2.10 -10.05
C GLU A 898 8.18 -1.47 -9.62
N LEU A 899 9.29 -2.23 -9.68
CA LEU A 899 10.62 -1.71 -9.33
C LEU A 899 11.07 -0.53 -10.22
N THR A 900 10.47 -0.32 -11.40
CA THR A 900 10.76 0.87 -12.22
C THR A 900 10.37 2.17 -11.55
N ASP A 901 9.39 2.16 -10.63
CA ASP A 901 9.01 3.35 -9.85
C ASP A 901 10.20 3.86 -9.02
N GLN A 902 11.09 2.96 -8.55
CA GLN A 902 12.32 3.34 -7.84
C GLN A 902 13.27 4.20 -8.66
N TYR A 903 13.13 4.24 -9.99
CA TYR A 903 13.91 5.10 -10.89
C TYR A 903 13.08 6.27 -11.45
N GLY A 904 11.75 6.24 -11.30
CA GLY A 904 10.82 7.36 -11.54
C GLY A 904 10.79 8.40 -10.41
N LEU A 905 11.93 8.63 -9.74
CA LEU A 905 12.11 9.42 -8.52
C LEU A 905 11.85 10.94 -8.68
N PRO A 906 11.68 11.70 -7.56
CA PRO A 906 11.76 11.31 -6.14
C PRO A 906 10.49 10.62 -5.66
N HIS A 907 10.68 9.46 -5.05
CA HIS A 907 9.73 8.84 -4.15
C HIS A 907 9.54 9.74 -2.94
N ASP A 908 8.27 9.93 -2.55
CA ASP A 908 8.01 10.15 -1.15
C ASP A 908 8.28 8.78 -0.51
N ASP A 909 9.28 8.66 0.35
CA ASP A 909 9.32 7.54 1.30
C ASP A 909 8.09 7.73 2.20
N GLU A 910 6.91 7.33 1.73
CA GLU A 910 5.90 6.81 2.65
C GLU A 910 6.61 5.67 3.37
N PRO A 911 6.61 5.66 4.72
CA PRO A 911 7.38 4.69 5.47
C PRO A 911 6.98 3.30 4.99
N ASP A 912 7.97 2.61 4.41
CA ASP A 912 7.89 1.22 4.04
C ASP A 912 7.23 0.44 5.19
N ASP A 913 6.11 -0.22 4.91
CA ASP A 913 5.42 -1.13 5.85
C ASP A 913 6.23 -2.44 6.05
N GLY A 914 7.53 -2.42 5.71
CA GLY A 914 8.50 -3.45 6.02
C GLY A 914 8.79 -3.55 7.53
N PRO A 915 9.12 -4.75 8.04
CA PRO A 915 9.42 -4.95 9.44
C PRO A 915 10.70 -4.19 9.80
N ALA A 916 10.58 -3.08 10.53
CA ALA A 916 11.71 -2.51 11.24
C ALA A 916 12.26 -3.61 12.17
N GLY A 917 13.52 -3.99 11.95
CA GLY A 917 14.25 -4.91 12.83
C GLY A 917 14.36 -4.28 14.21
N ASP A 918 13.72 -4.89 15.19
CA ASP A 918 13.97 -4.64 16.61
C ASP A 918 15.28 -5.33 16.97
N THR A 919 16.19 -4.58 17.58
CA THR A 919 17.39 -5.14 18.15
C THR A 919 17.74 -4.17 19.31
N GLU A 920 17.46 -4.65 20.53
CA GLU A 920 17.65 -3.94 21.81
C GLU A 920 18.86 -4.59 22.50
N PRO A 921 19.84 -3.81 23.01
CA PRO A 921 21.12 -4.34 23.45
C PRO A 921 20.99 -5.20 24.71
N ALA A 922 21.37 -6.47 24.60
CA ALA A 922 21.50 -7.39 25.71
C ALA A 922 22.67 -6.98 26.62
N THR A 923 22.37 -6.34 27.76
CA THR A 923 23.35 -6.19 28.85
C THR A 923 23.18 -7.31 29.87
N GLY A 924 24.14 -8.24 29.92
CA GLY A 924 24.52 -9.01 31.10
C GLY A 924 25.94 -8.59 31.51
N THR A 925 26.36 -8.59 32.77
CA THR A 925 25.80 -9.14 34.02
C THR A 925 26.54 -8.53 35.20
N ALA A 926 25.84 -8.34 36.31
CA ALA A 926 26.22 -8.98 37.56
C ALA A 926 25.02 -9.83 38.00
#